data_AF-A0A6J1L0B8-F1
#
_entry.id   AF-A0A6J1L0B8-F1
#
_cell.length_a   1.000
_cell.length_b   1.000
_cell.length_c   1.000
_cell.angle_alpha   90.00
_cell.angle_beta   90.00
_cell.angle_gamma   90.00
#
_symmetry.space_group_name_H-M   'P 1'
#
loop_
_entity.id
_entity.type
_entity.pdbx_description
1 polymer ?
#
loop_
_entity_poly.entity_id
_entity_poly.type
_entity_poly.pdbx_seq_one_letter_code
_entity_poly.pdbx_strand_id
1 'polypeptide(L)'
;MKMLRLWACLVLVCSVQATPFYSDLMQHLTRPLPLHRTLFAPIPFAPLAPLEPLHAQPSQRVASVWAAPPPAPLAAQQPRPQALLNTPLLPLYSSSYGSDGLSETDFVPLEQQSLQQARQDAAAAAAAVPAQAVQSKPFNVDAITTDVNSPNPAVFFQQSFPFFGNEFFNSFGGFGFGNTQEPWWKGPNVCTEKEENDGATTETDGDETVDSFGQERDGTSSVIRSPLFGQFQFSVNSCAEKPNKHVCTKIVNQNGKKKMVTLTRQCCYGYGRPRNADFTVPCEKIEIKDIEATAADMGAQQFIESAKSAGELGNMLSNGQGKKMTLFIPNDAAFQEYRSQHQQENNVDDSKPEGSQMSSIYKLHSVLGDVELEDVPNDKLLQSELPGQKIRINSYQLPPALGLEPYRYAANCVPIEKHDKLSEQALVHTLRGVLKPLTKNVMDLIRERSDMSIMRTVLEKTNVSALLEADKPVTIFVPTDAAFDKLEPHFRRALKEGRGCASNILKNHILDLTFCSLATLPGAKTTTYNLLGEPLLLNRTRSALNQTEQPAIYINNAAKILDADIMGTNGVLHVIDTILPTESALPMTTLMSQKNVTIFKRLLEASGLDNNFDDLDNITVFAPTDKALQNSEWARILAEQPESLKNNKALTEFVNYHVVQPMIKTCDLSESLLPTVAGTNVRLNLYSTHALFSDVMNRATVNCARLVHFDDESCGSVLHQLDRALTPPKNNLLNALEANPNYSKFLELVRKANLTQMLANESDSFTLLVPKNDVFEEFSVSSESKPAQSQAELEAQVKTHIVNDVVCCAGIIPTNWPFVRSIESISGQHLRITRDRRPKIENAGVTKCDLIATNGILHEINDIIVPRPPPPQHHRPQLTHSYQPHGDFDVFF
;
A
#
# COMPACT_ATOMS: atom_id res chain seq x y z
N MET A 1 47.43 -37.96 33.17
CA MET A 1 47.53 -37.46 34.56
C MET A 1 46.90 -36.07 34.66
N LYS A 2 46.71 -35.59 35.88
CA LYS A 2 46.23 -34.25 36.29
C LYS A 2 46.66 -33.13 35.32
N MET A 3 45.80 -32.18 34.94
CA MET A 3 45.36 -31.03 35.77
C MET A 3 46.51 -30.31 36.48
N LEU A 4 46.57 -28.98 36.33
CA LEU A 4 47.63 -28.08 36.86
C LEU A 4 49.06 -28.35 36.32
N ARG A 5 49.36 -27.78 35.15
CA ARG A 5 50.32 -26.66 35.12
C ARG A 5 49.63 -25.46 34.46
N LEU A 6 49.03 -24.63 35.31
CA LEU A 6 48.50 -23.32 34.95
C LEU A 6 49.65 -22.28 34.89
N TRP A 7 49.33 -21.14 34.30
CA TRP A 7 49.98 -19.83 34.43
C TRP A 7 51.29 -19.55 33.67
N ALA A 8 51.18 -18.50 32.84
CA ALA A 8 52.12 -17.39 32.64
C ALA A 8 53.50 -17.66 31.98
N CYS A 9 53.93 -16.88 30.98
CA CYS A 9 53.29 -15.75 30.28
C CYS A 9 54.02 -15.42 28.97
N LEU A 10 53.27 -14.99 27.93
CA LEU A 10 53.65 -14.11 26.79
C LEU A 10 54.90 -14.49 25.92
N VAL A 11 55.05 -14.11 24.64
CA VAL A 11 54.31 -13.18 23.74
C VAL A 11 54.24 -13.81 22.32
N LEU A 12 53.23 -13.44 21.50
CA LEU A 12 53.07 -13.74 20.04
C LEU A 12 52.87 -15.24 19.71
N VAL A 13 51.98 -15.67 18.82
CA VAL A 13 51.38 -15.05 17.60
C VAL A 13 49.86 -15.34 17.50
N CYS A 14 49.11 -14.47 16.79
CA CYS A 14 47.71 -14.64 16.31
C CYS A 14 46.58 -14.91 17.32
N SER A 15 46.10 -13.82 17.93
CA SER A 15 44.74 -13.61 18.45
C SER A 15 43.72 -13.32 17.31
N VAL A 16 42.39 -13.45 17.44
CA VAL A 16 41.50 -14.04 18.47
C VAL A 16 40.12 -14.31 17.81
N GLN A 17 39.39 -15.33 18.25
CA GLN A 17 37.93 -15.44 18.06
C GLN A 17 37.22 -15.24 19.41
N ALA A 18 36.28 -14.29 19.51
CA ALA A 18 35.11 -14.32 20.42
C ALA A 18 34.33 -12.98 20.40
N THR A 19 33.01 -13.05 20.25
CA THR A 19 32.03 -12.14 20.88
C THR A 19 30.61 -12.75 20.78
N PRO A 20 29.64 -12.40 21.65
CA PRO A 20 28.37 -13.13 21.77
C PRO A 20 27.09 -12.28 21.60
N PHE A 21 25.96 -12.98 21.40
CA PHE A 21 24.57 -12.59 21.76
C PHE A 21 23.90 -11.38 21.04
N TYR A 22 22.56 -11.47 20.94
CA TYR A 22 21.58 -10.41 20.59
C TYR A 22 21.71 -9.67 19.24
N SER A 23 20.93 -10.10 18.23
CA SER A 23 20.29 -9.19 17.26
C SER A 23 19.25 -9.91 16.38
N ASP A 24 18.04 -10.19 16.91
CA ASP A 24 16.89 -10.58 16.06
C ASP A 24 15.52 -10.28 16.73
N LEU A 25 15.42 -9.11 17.37
CA LEU A 25 14.19 -8.64 18.04
C LEU A 25 14.10 -7.10 18.08
N MET A 26 14.08 -6.45 16.91
CA MET A 26 13.69 -5.02 16.77
C MET A 26 13.45 -4.62 15.30
N GLN A 27 12.39 -5.17 14.66
CA GLN A 27 11.92 -4.70 13.34
C GLN A 27 10.38 -4.62 13.20
N HIS A 28 9.64 -4.47 14.31
CA HIS A 28 8.17 -4.32 14.26
C HIS A 28 7.59 -3.26 15.23
N LEU A 29 8.29 -2.13 15.40
CA LEU A 29 7.72 -0.91 16.02
C LEU A 29 8.17 0.35 15.27
N THR A 30 7.45 0.73 14.20
CA THR A 30 7.27 2.12 13.71
C THR A 30 6.42 2.13 12.43
N ARG A 31 5.11 2.32 12.56
CA ARG A 31 4.25 2.90 11.50
C ARG A 31 3.19 3.80 12.16
N PRO A 32 3.08 5.08 11.76
CA PRO A 32 2.02 5.97 12.25
C PRO A 32 0.71 5.73 11.50
N LEU A 33 -0.40 6.17 12.10
CA LEU A 33 -1.70 6.32 11.45
C LEU A 33 -1.72 7.55 10.51
N PRO A 34 -2.68 7.65 9.56
CA PRO A 34 -2.43 8.33 8.29
C PRO A 34 -2.75 9.83 8.29
N LEU A 35 -1.80 10.61 7.75
CA LEU A 35 -2.04 11.89 7.08
C LEU A 35 -1.33 11.88 5.71
N HIS A 36 -1.73 12.79 4.81
CA HIS A 36 -1.47 12.80 3.36
C HIS A 36 -0.19 12.09 2.86
N ARG A 37 -0.36 11.13 1.94
CA ARG A 37 0.75 10.42 1.27
C ARG A 37 1.28 11.21 0.06
N THR A 38 2.57 11.54 0.07
CA THR A 38 3.33 11.92 -1.14
C THR A 38 4.46 10.92 -1.42
N LEU A 39 4.27 10.15 -2.49
CA LEU A 39 5.26 9.60 -3.43
C LEU A 39 6.68 9.17 -2.94
N PHE A 40 6.93 7.86 -3.06
CA PHE A 40 8.19 7.14 -3.33
C PHE A 40 9.53 7.52 -2.65
N ALA A 41 10.18 6.52 -2.04
CA ALA A 41 11.59 6.55 -1.63
C ALA A 41 12.36 5.32 -2.17
N PRO A 42 13.62 5.45 -2.63
CA PRO A 42 14.43 4.35 -3.16
C PRO A 42 15.28 3.64 -2.08
N ILE A 43 15.66 2.39 -2.36
CA ILE A 43 16.62 1.58 -1.56
C ILE A 43 17.68 1.01 -2.52
N PRO A 44 19.00 1.03 -2.17
CA PRO A 44 20.08 0.63 -3.07
C PRO A 44 20.18 -0.88 -3.30
N PHE A 45 20.77 -1.27 -4.43
CA PHE A 45 20.99 -2.66 -4.84
C PHE A 45 22.41 -3.16 -4.55
N ALA A 46 22.54 -4.47 -4.33
CA ALA A 46 23.75 -5.25 -4.54
C ALA A 46 23.40 -6.57 -5.28
N PRO A 47 24.25 -7.10 -6.18
CA PRO A 47 23.91 -8.25 -7.02
C PRO A 47 24.30 -9.60 -6.38
N LEU A 48 23.56 -10.66 -6.71
CA LEU A 48 23.95 -12.06 -6.48
C LEU A 48 23.71 -12.89 -7.75
N ALA A 49 24.59 -13.87 -7.98
CA ALA A 49 24.59 -14.76 -9.14
C ALA A 49 23.74 -16.03 -8.89
N PRO A 50 23.27 -16.73 -9.93
CA PRO A 50 22.35 -17.87 -9.78
C PRO A 50 23.04 -19.17 -9.34
N LEU A 51 22.26 -20.08 -8.75
CA LEU A 51 22.63 -21.47 -8.49
C LEU A 51 21.53 -22.42 -9.01
N GLU A 52 21.94 -23.51 -9.66
CA GLU A 52 21.04 -24.53 -10.20
C GLU A 52 20.63 -25.57 -9.14
N PRO A 53 19.46 -26.24 -9.30
CA PRO A 53 18.92 -27.14 -8.27
C PRO A 53 19.49 -28.57 -8.35
N LEU A 54 20.18 -29.00 -7.29
CA LEU A 54 20.56 -30.41 -7.09
C LEU A 54 19.48 -31.19 -6.33
N HIS A 55 18.85 -32.16 -7.00
CA HIS A 55 18.07 -33.21 -6.36
C HIS A 55 18.99 -34.33 -5.84
N ALA A 56 18.76 -34.78 -4.60
CA ALA A 56 19.36 -36.00 -4.06
C ALA A 56 18.35 -36.75 -3.16
N GLN A 57 18.22 -38.07 -3.33
CA GLN A 57 17.23 -38.90 -2.66
C GLN A 57 17.73 -39.46 -1.30
N PRO A 58 16.81 -39.80 -0.36
CA PRO A 58 17.14 -40.61 0.80
C PRO A 58 17.51 -42.05 0.37
N SER A 59 18.34 -42.72 1.16
CA SER A 59 18.85 -44.07 0.84
C SER A 59 18.21 -45.18 1.68
N GLN A 60 17.93 -46.32 1.04
CA GLN A 60 17.77 -47.62 1.70
C GLN A 60 18.50 -48.72 0.91
N ARG A 61 18.82 -49.83 1.58
CA ARG A 61 19.77 -50.84 1.07
C ARG A 61 19.10 -52.09 0.51
N VAL A 62 19.53 -52.45 -0.71
CA VAL A 62 19.95 -53.80 -1.13
C VAL A 62 19.16 -55.01 -0.61
N ALA A 63 18.40 -55.62 -1.52
CA ALA A 63 18.35 -57.07 -1.71
C ALA A 63 18.28 -57.34 -3.22
N SER A 64 18.86 -58.47 -3.69
CA SER A 64 18.96 -58.81 -5.11
C SER A 64 18.58 -60.27 -5.36
N VAL A 65 18.05 -60.60 -6.56
CA VAL A 65 18.20 -61.92 -7.22
C VAL A 65 17.67 -61.93 -8.68
N TRP A 66 18.60 -62.09 -9.63
CA TRP A 66 18.58 -62.88 -10.91
C TRP A 66 17.49 -62.79 -12.02
N ALA A 67 18.01 -62.84 -13.27
CA ALA A 67 17.54 -63.59 -14.47
C ALA A 67 16.55 -63.00 -15.52
N ALA A 68 17.13 -62.34 -16.54
CA ALA A 68 17.06 -62.60 -18.01
C ALA A 68 15.74 -62.48 -18.87
N PRO A 69 15.83 -62.21 -20.20
CA PRO A 69 14.72 -61.88 -21.13
C PRO A 69 14.60 -62.91 -22.31
N PRO A 70 14.00 -62.64 -23.51
CA PRO A 70 13.17 -61.55 -24.05
C PRO A 70 11.74 -62.07 -24.45
N PRO A 71 11.11 -62.00 -25.66
CA PRO A 71 11.45 -61.53 -27.04
C PRO A 71 10.58 -60.36 -27.57
N ALA A 72 10.58 -60.12 -28.90
CA ALA A 72 9.70 -59.18 -29.64
C ALA A 72 9.43 -59.67 -31.08
N PRO A 73 8.49 -59.08 -31.87
CA PRO A 73 8.53 -59.24 -33.34
C PRO A 73 8.15 -58.03 -34.23
N LEU A 74 9.01 -57.81 -35.24
CA LEU A 74 8.72 -57.46 -36.66
C LEU A 74 8.25 -56.06 -37.12
N ALA A 75 8.45 -55.79 -38.43
CA ALA A 75 8.48 -54.46 -39.07
C ALA A 75 8.23 -54.49 -40.60
N ALA A 76 7.93 -53.33 -41.20
CA ALA A 76 8.00 -53.00 -42.65
C ALA A 76 7.83 -51.46 -42.85
N GLN A 77 8.27 -50.76 -43.91
CA GLN A 77 9.26 -50.98 -44.99
C GLN A 77 9.74 -49.60 -45.56
N GLN A 78 10.68 -49.59 -46.52
CA GLN A 78 11.35 -48.41 -47.13
C GLN A 78 10.94 -48.19 -48.62
N PRO A 79 11.39 -47.18 -49.44
CA PRO A 79 12.73 -46.53 -49.48
C PRO A 79 12.82 -45.02 -49.87
N ARG A 80 14.07 -44.58 -50.16
CA ARG A 80 14.62 -43.24 -50.54
C ARG A 80 14.72 -43.11 -52.12
N PRO A 81 15.54 -42.25 -52.83
CA PRO A 81 16.63 -41.31 -52.40
C PRO A 81 16.93 -40.01 -53.23
N GLN A 82 18.03 -39.33 -52.80
CA GLN A 82 18.99 -38.44 -53.52
C GLN A 82 18.96 -36.92 -53.21
N ALA A 83 20.07 -36.15 -53.28
CA ALA A 83 21.52 -36.39 -53.03
C ALA A 83 22.34 -35.06 -53.14
N LEU A 84 23.62 -35.08 -52.72
CA LEU A 84 24.71 -34.10 -52.99
C LEU A 84 24.65 -32.72 -52.28
N LEU A 85 25.71 -31.90 -52.24
CA LEU A 85 27.10 -32.07 -51.72
C LEU A 85 27.89 -30.76 -52.00
N ASN A 86 28.53 -30.15 -50.98
CA ASN A 86 29.95 -29.67 -51.01
C ASN A 86 30.32 -28.63 -49.93
N THR A 87 31.56 -28.76 -49.46
CA THR A 87 32.46 -27.74 -48.85
C THR A 87 33.71 -27.65 -49.79
N PRO A 88 34.90 -27.05 -49.50
CA PRO A 88 35.42 -26.45 -48.25
C PRO A 88 36.30 -25.17 -48.40
N LEU A 89 36.95 -24.79 -47.29
CA LEU A 89 38.34 -24.26 -47.13
C LEU A 89 38.49 -22.94 -46.33
N LEU A 90 39.59 -22.91 -45.56
CA LEU A 90 40.19 -21.76 -44.87
C LEU A 90 41.53 -21.40 -45.56
N PRO A 91 42.09 -20.21 -45.29
CA PRO A 91 43.42 -20.19 -44.65
C PRO A 91 43.52 -19.18 -43.50
N LEU A 92 44.74 -18.98 -42.96
CA LEU A 92 45.05 -18.27 -41.71
C LEU A 92 46.01 -17.07 -41.89
N TYR A 93 46.05 -16.22 -40.86
CA TYR A 93 47.17 -15.40 -40.32
C TYR A 93 47.17 -13.85 -40.37
N SER A 94 47.46 -13.31 -39.17
CA SER A 94 48.23 -12.09 -38.83
C SER A 94 47.75 -10.66 -39.18
N SER A 95 47.02 -10.07 -38.24
CA SER A 95 47.37 -8.83 -37.49
C SER A 95 47.73 -7.51 -38.19
N SER A 96 46.96 -6.46 -37.88
CA SER A 96 47.47 -5.10 -37.61
C SER A 96 46.64 -4.40 -36.52
N TYR A 97 47.17 -3.32 -35.93
CA TYR A 97 46.41 -2.39 -35.10
C TYR A 97 45.38 -1.62 -35.93
N GLY A 98 44.34 -1.09 -35.26
CA GLY A 98 43.38 -0.14 -35.82
C GLY A 98 42.28 0.18 -34.82
N SER A 99 42.28 1.40 -34.28
CA SER A 99 41.15 1.97 -33.54
C SER A 99 40.25 2.78 -34.49
N ASP A 100 39.11 3.21 -33.95
CA ASP A 100 38.23 4.24 -34.49
C ASP A 100 37.36 3.84 -35.70
N GLY A 101 36.19 4.48 -35.78
CA GLY A 101 35.07 4.05 -36.63
C GLY A 101 33.70 4.60 -36.21
N LEU A 102 33.64 5.65 -35.39
CA LEU A 102 32.48 6.52 -35.29
C LEU A 102 32.69 7.68 -36.26
N SER A 103 31.75 7.87 -37.18
CA SER A 103 31.70 9.02 -38.07
C SER A 103 30.27 9.57 -38.12
N GLU A 104 30.02 10.85 -38.36
CA GLU A 104 30.94 12.00 -38.29
C GLU A 104 30.13 13.28 -38.01
N THR A 105 30.79 14.32 -37.52
CA THR A 105 30.20 15.67 -37.35
C THR A 105 30.83 16.62 -38.37
N ASP A 106 30.03 17.16 -39.30
CA ASP A 106 30.54 17.91 -40.46
C ASP A 106 30.97 19.37 -40.18
N PHE A 107 31.95 19.87 -40.97
CA PHE A 107 32.88 20.99 -40.67
C PHE A 107 33.21 21.82 -41.95
N VAL A 108 33.61 23.11 -41.98
CA VAL A 108 33.72 24.18 -40.96
C VAL A 108 34.05 25.63 -41.47
N PRO A 109 34.81 25.88 -42.56
CA PRO A 109 35.85 26.93 -42.57
C PRO A 109 35.30 28.37 -42.70
N LEU A 110 36.02 29.45 -42.35
CA LEU A 110 37.44 29.82 -42.57
C LEU A 110 38.03 30.54 -41.31
N GLU A 111 39.26 30.31 -40.82
CA GLU A 111 40.61 30.62 -41.39
C GLU A 111 41.05 32.11 -41.16
N GLN A 112 42.22 32.50 -40.61
CA GLN A 112 43.35 31.83 -39.92
C GLN A 112 44.19 32.87 -39.12
N GLN A 113 45.15 32.41 -38.28
CA GLN A 113 46.34 33.15 -37.76
C GLN A 113 46.09 34.35 -36.77
N SER A 114 46.97 34.70 -35.82
CA SER A 114 48.13 34.00 -35.21
C SER A 114 48.61 34.71 -33.91
N LEU A 115 49.64 34.14 -33.26
CA LEU A 115 50.57 34.72 -32.27
C LEU A 115 50.20 34.77 -30.78
N GLN A 116 51.27 34.79 -29.96
CA GLN A 116 51.32 34.42 -28.54
C GLN A 116 51.70 35.60 -27.62
N GLN A 117 51.22 35.54 -26.38
CA GLN A 117 51.96 35.84 -25.12
C GLN A 117 52.84 37.12 -25.02
N ALA A 118 52.25 38.20 -24.50
CA ALA A 118 52.86 39.05 -23.45
C ALA A 118 51.69 39.72 -22.67
N ARG A 119 51.53 39.67 -21.34
CA ARG A 119 52.42 39.81 -20.17
C ARG A 119 52.65 41.28 -19.74
N GLN A 120 51.95 41.65 -18.66
CA GLN A 120 52.22 42.76 -17.72
C GLN A 120 52.23 44.21 -18.28
N ASP A 121 51.35 45.07 -17.77
CA ASP A 121 51.74 46.07 -16.76
C ASP A 121 50.50 46.75 -16.12
N ALA A 122 50.69 47.70 -15.20
CA ALA A 122 49.68 48.10 -14.23
C ALA A 122 49.48 49.62 -14.03
N ALA A 123 48.27 49.94 -13.52
CA ALA A 123 47.91 51.13 -12.74
C ALA A 123 47.77 52.51 -13.43
N ALA A 124 47.02 53.38 -12.71
CA ALA A 124 46.67 54.78 -13.00
C ALA A 124 45.74 55.00 -14.24
N ALA A 125 44.79 55.94 -14.23
CA ALA A 125 44.53 57.03 -13.27
C ALA A 125 43.02 57.23 -13.01
N ALA A 126 42.69 57.90 -11.91
CA ALA A 126 41.33 58.35 -11.60
C ALA A 126 41.24 59.88 -11.66
N ALA A 127 40.14 60.43 -12.20
CA ALA A 127 39.53 61.71 -11.79
C ALA A 127 38.29 62.04 -12.64
N ALA A 128 37.15 62.26 -11.98
CA ALA A 128 36.38 63.53 -12.04
C ALA A 128 34.98 63.36 -11.42
N VAL A 129 34.73 64.03 -10.29
CA VAL A 129 33.41 64.23 -9.71
C VAL A 129 33.32 65.68 -9.23
N PRO A 130 32.20 66.37 -9.47
CA PRO A 130 31.75 67.40 -8.55
C PRO A 130 30.37 67.08 -7.94
N ALA A 131 30.18 67.54 -6.71
CA ALA A 131 28.93 67.48 -5.96
C ALA A 131 27.92 68.54 -6.50
N GLN A 132 26.69 68.74 -6.00
CA GLN A 132 26.15 68.42 -4.67
C GLN A 132 24.62 68.58 -4.64
N ALA A 133 23.89 67.69 -3.96
CA ALA A 133 22.59 68.00 -3.32
C ALA A 133 22.17 66.84 -2.39
N VAL A 134 21.68 67.15 -1.19
CA VAL A 134 21.16 66.15 -0.24
C VAL A 134 19.68 66.44 0.05
N GLN A 135 18.82 65.43 -0.10
CA GLN A 135 17.56 65.34 0.63
C GLN A 135 17.44 63.94 1.21
N SER A 136 16.94 63.85 2.44
CA SER A 136 16.90 62.63 3.25
C SER A 136 15.47 62.30 3.69
N LYS A 137 15.08 61.02 3.51
CA LYS A 137 13.96 60.33 4.17
C LYS A 137 13.79 58.92 3.58
N PRO A 138 13.30 57.95 4.35
CA PRO A 138 13.68 57.63 5.72
C PRO A 138 14.23 56.19 5.80
N PHE A 139 14.55 55.71 7.01
CA PHE A 139 14.83 54.28 7.22
C PHE A 139 13.62 53.42 6.82
N ASN A 140 13.88 52.32 6.14
CA ASN A 140 13.10 51.10 6.30
C ASN A 140 14.10 49.98 6.65
N VAL A 141 13.68 49.01 7.46
CA VAL A 141 14.57 47.98 8.00
C VAL A 141 14.36 46.69 7.22
N ASP A 142 15.37 46.28 6.45
CA ASP A 142 15.39 44.95 5.84
C ASP A 142 15.51 43.90 6.94
N ALA A 143 14.36 43.29 7.28
CA ALA A 143 14.30 42.14 8.17
C ALA A 143 14.94 40.94 7.46
N ILE A 144 16.10 40.52 7.94
CA ILE A 144 16.88 39.41 7.38
C ILE A 144 16.03 38.13 7.44
N THR A 145 15.57 37.67 6.27
CA THR A 145 14.86 36.39 6.14
C THR A 145 15.85 35.26 5.90
N THR A 146 15.77 34.20 6.71
CA THR A 146 16.53 32.97 6.48
C THR A 146 15.92 32.18 5.32
N ASP A 147 16.63 32.10 4.20
CA ASP A 147 16.25 31.22 3.09
C ASP A 147 16.45 29.74 3.49
N VAL A 148 15.47 28.89 3.21
CA VAL A 148 15.52 27.44 3.50
C VAL A 148 14.96 26.67 2.31
N ASN A 149 15.71 25.64 1.89
CA ASN A 149 15.49 24.66 0.82
C ASN A 149 16.03 24.99 -0.59
N SER A 150 16.93 24.11 -1.04
CA SER A 150 17.12 23.67 -2.43
C SER A 150 17.44 22.16 -2.35
N PRO A 151 17.00 21.29 -3.29
CA PRO A 151 16.83 19.87 -3.00
C PRO A 151 18.14 19.06 -3.12
N ASN A 152 18.59 18.48 -2.01
CA ASN A 152 19.61 17.42 -2.02
C ASN A 152 19.32 16.41 -0.89
N PRO A 153 18.96 15.14 -1.18
CA PRO A 153 18.40 14.21 -0.19
C PRO A 153 19.47 13.52 0.67
N ALA A 154 20.23 14.30 1.44
CA ALA A 154 21.12 13.81 2.49
C ALA A 154 21.11 14.79 3.69
N VAL A 155 21.33 14.26 4.89
CA VAL A 155 21.34 14.99 6.17
C VAL A 155 19.97 15.56 6.61
N PHE A 156 19.06 14.67 7.01
CA PHE A 156 18.01 15.00 7.99
C PHE A 156 17.86 13.89 9.03
N PHE A 157 18.74 13.89 10.03
CA PHE A 157 18.57 13.11 11.27
C PHE A 157 19.34 13.75 12.43
N GLN A 158 18.75 14.77 13.07
CA GLN A 158 18.93 15.07 14.50
C GLN A 158 17.90 16.10 14.97
N GLN A 159 17.03 15.69 15.91
CA GLN A 159 16.28 16.60 16.77
C GLN A 159 17.01 16.71 18.10
N SER A 160 17.37 17.91 18.55
CA SER A 160 17.93 18.11 19.89
C SER A 160 17.85 19.56 20.38
N PHE A 161 16.85 19.83 21.24
CA PHE A 161 16.76 20.83 22.32
C PHE A 161 17.02 22.34 22.06
N PRO A 162 16.16 23.25 22.59
CA PRO A 162 16.13 24.66 22.19
C PRO A 162 17.01 25.59 23.06
N PHE A 163 18.33 25.38 23.15
CA PHE A 163 19.19 26.18 24.06
C PHE A 163 20.53 26.70 23.53
N PHE A 164 20.83 26.59 22.23
CA PHE A 164 21.93 27.35 21.59
C PHE A 164 21.51 27.88 20.22
N GLY A 165 21.84 29.14 19.93
CA GLY A 165 21.63 29.78 18.63
C GLY A 165 22.86 29.69 17.72
N ASN A 166 22.66 29.85 16.40
CA ASN A 166 23.70 29.69 15.38
C ASN A 166 24.78 30.81 15.32
N GLU A 167 24.96 31.57 16.40
CA GLU A 167 25.93 32.67 16.53
C GLU A 167 27.27 32.18 17.13
N PHE A 168 27.94 31.25 16.45
CA PHE A 168 29.27 30.78 16.89
C PHE A 168 30.30 30.50 15.78
N PHE A 169 29.88 30.18 14.55
CA PHE A 169 30.82 29.81 13.48
C PHE A 169 31.19 30.92 12.48
N ASN A 170 30.52 32.08 12.51
CA ASN A 170 30.83 33.21 11.63
C ASN A 170 31.81 34.25 12.23
N SER A 171 32.36 34.01 13.43
CA SER A 171 33.21 34.99 14.14
C SER A 171 34.73 34.72 14.07
N PHE A 172 35.18 33.70 13.33
CA PHE A 172 36.61 33.47 13.08
C PHE A 172 36.97 33.79 11.63
N GLY A 173 37.58 34.95 11.42
CA GLY A 173 38.00 35.42 10.10
C GLY A 173 39.11 34.57 9.49
N GLY A 174 38.81 33.90 8.38
CA GLY A 174 39.76 33.23 7.49
C GLY A 174 39.55 33.68 6.05
N PHE A 175 40.64 33.95 5.32
CA PHE A 175 40.55 34.45 3.95
C PHE A 175 40.00 33.40 2.98
N GLY A 176 38.88 33.70 2.35
CA GLY A 176 38.29 32.88 1.28
C GLY A 176 37.44 33.74 0.34
N PHE A 177 38.00 34.14 -0.80
CA PHE A 177 37.25 34.77 -1.89
C PHE A 177 36.42 33.73 -2.65
N GLY A 178 35.35 33.24 -2.02
CA GLY A 178 34.27 32.56 -2.73
C GLY A 178 33.30 33.60 -3.29
N ASN A 179 33.15 33.70 -4.61
CA ASN A 179 32.05 34.45 -5.19
C ASN A 179 30.74 33.79 -4.75
N THR A 180 29.92 34.51 -3.99
CA THR A 180 28.51 34.16 -3.81
C THR A 180 27.80 34.36 -5.14
N GLN A 181 27.82 33.33 -5.99
CA GLN A 181 27.17 33.36 -7.30
C GLN A 181 25.67 33.63 -7.09
N GLU A 182 25.16 34.69 -7.70
CA GLU A 182 23.75 35.03 -7.57
C GLU A 182 22.90 34.01 -8.34
N PRO A 183 21.73 33.61 -7.79
CA PRO A 183 20.83 32.69 -8.47
C PRO A 183 20.32 33.30 -9.77
N TRP A 184 20.09 32.46 -10.78
CA TRP A 184 19.70 32.89 -12.13
C TRP A 184 18.51 33.87 -12.15
N TRP A 185 17.55 33.73 -11.23
CA TRP A 185 16.35 34.60 -11.13
C TRP A 185 16.61 36.00 -10.55
N LYS A 186 17.84 36.31 -10.12
CA LYS A 186 18.30 37.68 -9.84
C LYS A 186 19.13 38.26 -11.00
N GLY A 187 19.51 37.42 -11.97
CA GLY A 187 20.31 37.78 -13.13
C GLY A 187 19.57 38.60 -14.19
N PRO A 188 20.25 38.96 -15.29
CA PRO A 188 19.67 39.71 -16.39
C PRO A 188 18.58 38.92 -17.12
N ASN A 189 17.69 39.65 -17.80
CA ASN A 189 16.60 39.12 -18.62
C ASN A 189 15.57 38.26 -17.85
N VAL A 190 15.42 38.48 -16.55
CA VAL A 190 14.39 37.87 -15.70
C VAL A 190 13.23 38.85 -15.52
N CYS A 191 12.03 38.41 -15.91
CA CYS A 191 10.78 39.12 -15.71
C CYS A 191 10.15 38.69 -14.39
N THR A 192 9.59 39.64 -13.63
CA THR A 192 8.97 39.37 -12.32
C THR A 192 7.51 39.77 -12.35
N GLU A 193 6.63 38.77 -12.18
CA GLU A 193 5.19 38.92 -12.05
C GLU A 193 4.79 38.77 -10.58
N LYS A 194 3.75 39.51 -10.17
CA LYS A 194 3.26 39.54 -8.81
C LYS A 194 1.73 39.47 -8.81
N GLU A 195 1.21 38.32 -8.41
CA GLU A 195 -0.23 38.14 -8.19
C GLU A 195 -0.57 38.41 -6.73
N GLU A 196 -1.70 39.07 -6.50
CA GLU A 196 -2.27 39.29 -5.17
C GLU A 196 -3.68 38.72 -5.13
N ASN A 197 -3.87 37.64 -4.37
CA ASN A 197 -5.16 37.00 -4.19
C ASN A 197 -5.66 37.25 -2.76
N ASP A 198 -6.70 38.06 -2.64
CA ASP A 198 -7.40 38.28 -1.37
C ASP A 198 -8.21 37.01 -1.06
N GLY A 199 -7.97 36.39 0.10
CA GLY A 199 -8.53 35.06 0.41
C GLY A 199 -10.06 35.06 0.35
N ALA A 200 -10.61 34.34 -0.62
CA ALA A 200 -12.05 34.22 -0.82
C ALA A 200 -12.72 33.61 0.42
N THR A 201 -13.67 34.34 0.99
CA THR A 201 -14.60 33.79 1.99
C THR A 201 -15.62 32.92 1.28
N THR A 202 -15.30 31.64 1.11
CA THR A 202 -16.31 30.61 0.85
C THR A 202 -17.17 30.47 2.09
N GLU A 203 -18.40 31.01 2.02
CA GLU A 203 -19.45 30.64 2.98
C GLU A 203 -19.74 29.14 2.85
N THR A 204 -20.12 28.52 3.96
CA THR A 204 -20.19 27.07 4.11
C THR A 204 -21.42 26.45 3.45
N ASP A 205 -21.23 25.28 2.85
CA ASP A 205 -22.24 24.20 2.85
C ASP A 205 -21.51 22.86 2.98
N GLY A 206 -21.98 21.98 3.86
CA GLY A 206 -21.57 20.56 3.88
C GLY A 206 -20.31 20.15 4.67
N ASP A 207 -20.46 20.06 6.00
CA ASP A 207 -20.03 18.92 6.84
C ASP A 207 -18.59 18.75 7.40
N GLU A 208 -18.54 17.96 8.48
CA GLU A 208 -17.44 17.38 9.27
C GLU A 208 -16.22 18.25 9.67
N THR A 209 -16.31 18.83 10.88
CA THR A 209 -15.14 19.29 11.65
C THR A 209 -14.35 18.12 12.26
N VAL A 210 -13.24 17.73 11.62
CA VAL A 210 -12.27 16.79 12.20
C VAL A 210 -11.25 17.54 13.06
N ASP A 211 -11.58 17.76 14.33
CA ASP A 211 -10.57 18.15 15.33
C ASP A 211 -9.67 16.96 15.67
N SER A 212 -8.36 17.13 15.48
CA SER A 212 -7.37 16.19 16.00
C SER A 212 -7.22 16.41 17.51
N PHE A 213 -7.15 15.31 18.27
CA PHE A 213 -7.26 15.24 19.75
C PHE A 213 -8.68 15.46 20.31
N GLY A 214 -9.54 14.46 20.12
CA GLY A 214 -10.85 14.41 20.80
C GLY A 214 -10.74 14.07 22.29
N GLN A 215 -11.33 14.92 23.14
CA GLN A 215 -11.82 14.54 24.47
C GLN A 215 -12.98 15.46 24.89
N GLU A 216 -14.18 14.91 25.02
CA GLU A 216 -15.33 15.64 25.57
C GLU A 216 -15.18 15.84 27.08
N ARG A 217 -15.44 17.07 27.56
CA ARG A 217 -15.89 17.32 28.94
C ARG A 217 -16.88 18.48 29.00
N ASP A 218 -17.88 18.28 29.85
CA ASP A 218 -18.91 19.24 30.19
C ASP A 218 -18.37 20.51 30.87
N GLY A 219 -19.11 21.62 30.70
CA GLY A 219 -19.36 22.52 31.83
C GLY A 219 -18.65 23.88 31.87
N THR A 220 -19.49 24.92 31.96
CA THR A 220 -19.20 26.23 32.60
C THR A 220 -18.15 27.17 31.99
N SER A 221 -18.68 28.15 31.26
CA SER A 221 -18.19 29.53 31.12
C SER A 221 -17.14 30.00 32.15
N SER A 222 -15.95 30.39 31.67
CA SER A 222 -15.16 31.46 32.30
C SER A 222 -14.61 32.43 31.24
N VAL A 223 -15.11 33.68 31.25
CA VAL A 223 -14.63 34.74 30.35
C VAL A 223 -13.36 35.35 30.94
N ILE A 224 -12.20 34.79 30.60
CA ILE A 224 -10.91 35.38 30.95
C ILE A 224 -10.52 36.41 29.90
N ARG A 225 -10.66 37.71 30.24
CA ARG A 225 -10.08 38.81 29.47
C ARG A 225 -8.57 38.86 29.70
N SER A 226 -7.81 38.21 28.83
CA SER A 226 -6.35 38.38 28.77
C SER A 226 -5.99 39.81 28.31
N PRO A 227 -4.99 40.46 28.91
CA PRO A 227 -4.56 41.81 28.55
C PRO A 227 -3.70 41.82 27.27
N LEU A 228 -3.27 43.02 26.87
CA LEU A 228 -2.55 43.34 25.63
C LEU A 228 -1.46 42.31 25.26
N PHE A 229 -1.73 41.50 24.24
CA PHE A 229 -0.71 40.90 23.38
C PHE A 229 -0.77 41.57 22.00
N GLY A 230 0.40 41.83 21.41
CA GLY A 230 0.49 42.45 20.09
C GLY A 230 -0.07 41.55 18.99
N GLN A 231 -0.52 42.15 17.88
CA GLN A 231 -0.93 41.39 16.70
C GLN A 231 0.31 40.66 16.13
N PHE A 232 0.43 39.36 16.40
CA PHE A 232 1.50 38.52 15.85
C PHE A 232 1.28 38.32 14.34
N GLN A 233 1.84 39.23 13.56
CA GLN A 233 1.79 39.21 12.10
C GLN A 233 2.80 38.18 11.54
N PHE A 234 2.44 36.90 11.63
CA PHE A 234 3.19 35.86 10.93
C PHE A 234 3.00 35.97 9.42
N SER A 235 4.09 35.86 8.67
CA SER A 235 4.04 35.67 7.22
C SER A 235 4.87 34.45 6.82
N VAL A 236 4.24 33.47 6.19
CA VAL A 236 4.91 32.26 5.71
C VAL A 236 5.31 32.50 4.26
N ASN A 237 6.61 32.42 3.98
CA ASN A 237 7.16 32.36 2.63
C ASN A 237 7.39 30.88 2.27
N SER A 238 7.06 30.49 1.05
CA SER A 238 7.47 29.22 0.46
C SER A 238 7.85 29.47 -0.99
N CYS A 239 9.04 29.03 -1.40
CA CYS A 239 9.54 29.21 -2.76
C CYS A 239 9.82 27.85 -3.41
N ALA A 240 9.42 27.71 -4.68
CA ALA A 240 9.69 26.55 -5.51
C ALA A 240 10.47 26.98 -6.76
N GLU A 241 11.49 26.22 -7.13
CA GLU A 241 12.28 26.43 -8.34
C GLU A 241 11.92 25.40 -9.41
N LYS A 242 11.84 25.88 -10.65
CA LYS A 242 11.67 25.14 -11.90
C LYS A 242 12.76 25.60 -12.90
N PRO A 243 13.09 24.81 -13.94
CA PRO A 243 14.11 25.16 -14.93
C PRO A 243 14.06 26.58 -15.53
N ASN A 244 12.87 27.15 -15.75
CA ASN A 244 12.72 28.53 -16.24
C ASN A 244 11.93 29.48 -15.31
N LYS A 245 11.48 29.00 -14.13
CA LYS A 245 10.61 29.77 -13.20
C LYS A 245 11.00 29.58 -11.74
N HIS A 246 10.97 30.65 -10.96
CA HIS A 246 11.17 30.65 -9.52
C HIS A 246 9.98 31.35 -8.86
N VAL A 247 9.13 30.57 -8.19
CA VAL A 247 7.81 30.99 -7.70
C VAL A 247 7.83 31.05 -6.18
N CYS A 248 7.68 32.24 -5.60
CA CYS A 248 7.62 32.45 -4.16
C CYS A 248 6.21 32.88 -3.72
N THR A 249 5.50 32.00 -3.01
CA THR A 249 4.21 32.29 -2.40
C THR A 249 4.42 32.81 -0.98
N LYS A 250 3.89 34.01 -0.69
CA LYS A 250 3.91 34.64 0.63
C LYS A 250 2.49 34.81 1.15
N ILE A 251 2.16 34.11 2.24
CA ILE A 251 0.89 34.31 2.96
C ILE A 251 1.11 35.41 3.99
N VAL A 252 0.32 36.48 3.93
CA VAL A 252 0.36 37.59 4.89
C VAL A 252 -0.99 37.68 5.61
N ASN A 253 -0.98 37.60 6.94
CA ASN A 253 -2.14 37.94 7.75
C ASN A 253 -2.16 39.45 8.01
N GLN A 254 -3.22 40.15 7.63
CA GLN A 254 -3.46 41.55 7.98
C GLN A 254 -4.85 41.69 8.59
N ASN A 255 -4.91 42.10 9.87
CA ASN A 255 -6.16 42.33 10.61
C ASN A 255 -7.18 41.18 10.51
N GLY A 256 -6.71 39.93 10.53
CA GLY A 256 -7.53 38.72 10.46
C GLY A 256 -7.85 38.24 9.03
N LYS A 257 -7.58 39.05 7.99
CA LYS A 257 -7.66 38.60 6.59
C LYS A 257 -6.34 37.99 6.15
N LYS A 258 -6.39 36.74 5.65
CA LYS A 258 -5.28 36.08 4.95
C LYS A 258 -5.25 36.60 3.51
N LYS A 259 -4.15 37.26 3.12
CA LYS A 259 -3.86 37.65 1.75
C LYS A 259 -2.69 36.81 1.22
N MET A 260 -2.85 36.24 0.03
CA MET A 260 -1.81 35.46 -0.63
C MET A 260 -1.15 36.32 -1.70
N VAL A 261 0.19 36.38 -1.69
CA VAL A 261 0.98 37.13 -2.66
C VAL A 261 1.95 36.17 -3.32
N THR A 262 1.77 35.90 -4.61
CA THR A 262 2.65 35.01 -5.38
C THR A 262 3.57 35.86 -6.23
N LEU A 263 4.89 35.66 -6.07
CA LEU A 263 5.93 36.35 -6.81
C LEU A 263 6.62 35.34 -7.75
N THR A 264 6.31 35.40 -9.04
CA THR A 264 6.89 34.54 -10.07
C THR A 264 8.01 35.28 -10.77
N ARG A 265 9.22 34.73 -10.74
CA ARG A 265 10.36 35.21 -11.53
C ARG A 265 10.64 34.20 -12.63
N GLN A 266 10.58 34.62 -13.88
CA GLN A 266 10.77 33.75 -15.04
C GLN A 266 11.61 34.46 -16.11
N CYS A 267 12.24 33.71 -17.03
CA CYS A 267 12.94 34.35 -18.14
C CYS A 267 11.96 35.21 -18.97
N CYS A 268 12.37 36.43 -19.31
CA CYS A 268 11.57 37.32 -20.14
C CYS A 268 11.34 36.72 -21.54
N TYR A 269 10.25 37.12 -22.19
CA TYR A 269 9.95 36.69 -23.57
C TYR A 269 11.14 36.95 -24.52
N GLY A 270 11.53 35.94 -25.31
CA GLY A 270 12.75 35.96 -26.11
C GLY A 270 14.02 35.49 -25.38
N TYR A 271 13.92 35.09 -24.12
CA TYR A 271 14.99 34.52 -23.32
C TYR A 271 14.56 33.21 -22.64
N GLY A 272 15.53 32.38 -22.29
CA GLY A 272 15.33 31.09 -21.63
C GLY A 272 16.64 30.52 -21.11
N ARG A 273 16.59 29.41 -20.39
CA ARG A 273 17.78 28.67 -19.93
C ARG A 273 17.91 27.33 -20.67
N PRO A 274 19.12 26.85 -20.98
CA PRO A 274 19.29 25.52 -21.57
C PRO A 274 18.76 24.42 -20.63
N ARG A 275 18.30 23.29 -21.20
CA ARG A 275 17.78 22.18 -20.38
C ARG A 275 18.89 21.68 -19.45
N ASN A 276 18.60 21.62 -18.15
CA ASN A 276 19.54 21.28 -17.07
C ASN A 276 20.65 22.32 -16.82
N ALA A 277 20.39 23.60 -17.13
CA ALA A 277 21.26 24.71 -16.74
C ALA A 277 21.50 24.75 -15.23
N ASP A 278 22.78 24.84 -14.82
CA ASP A 278 23.15 25.05 -13.42
C ASP A 278 22.48 26.31 -12.84
N PHE A 279 22.21 26.28 -11.53
CA PHE A 279 21.51 27.29 -10.72
C PHE A 279 22.01 28.74 -10.93
N THR A 280 23.24 28.90 -11.40
CA THR A 280 23.92 30.19 -11.62
C THR A 280 23.84 30.70 -13.07
N VAL A 281 23.40 29.88 -14.03
CA VAL A 281 23.30 30.22 -15.46
C VAL A 281 22.11 31.16 -15.71
N PRO A 282 22.32 32.40 -16.21
CA PRO A 282 21.26 33.38 -16.41
C PRO A 282 20.36 33.05 -17.62
N CYS A 283 19.30 33.84 -17.80
CA CYS A 283 18.42 33.75 -18.96
C CYS A 283 19.13 34.27 -20.23
N GLU A 284 19.46 33.37 -21.15
CA GLU A 284 20.12 33.66 -22.43
C GLU A 284 19.08 33.90 -23.53
N LYS A 285 19.45 34.61 -24.60
CA LYS A 285 18.52 34.92 -25.70
C LYS A 285 18.25 33.65 -26.53
N ILE A 286 16.98 33.24 -26.61
CA ILE A 286 16.59 32.10 -27.44
C ILE A 286 16.32 32.52 -28.89
N GLU A 287 16.64 31.62 -29.81
CA GLU A 287 16.24 31.74 -31.22
C GLU A 287 14.74 31.40 -31.34
N ILE A 288 13.92 32.45 -31.44
CA ILE A 288 12.54 32.37 -31.89
C ILE A 288 12.56 32.34 -33.42
N LYS A 289 11.86 31.36 -34.01
CA LYS A 289 11.63 31.23 -35.45
C LYS A 289 10.12 31.25 -35.72
N ASP A 290 9.73 31.35 -37.00
CA ASP A 290 8.35 31.12 -37.41
C ASP A 290 7.87 29.68 -37.09
N ILE A 291 6.57 29.41 -37.24
CA ILE A 291 6.00 28.12 -36.84
C ILE A 291 6.52 26.99 -37.73
N GLU A 292 6.80 27.27 -39.01
CA GLU A 292 7.29 26.28 -39.98
C GLU A 292 8.72 25.81 -39.67
N ALA A 293 9.67 26.73 -39.49
CA ALA A 293 11.03 26.36 -39.11
C ALA A 293 11.09 25.82 -37.66
N THR A 294 10.22 26.29 -36.77
CA THR A 294 10.11 25.70 -35.41
C THR A 294 9.61 24.25 -35.45
N ALA A 295 8.61 23.94 -36.27
CA ALA A 295 8.13 22.57 -36.45
C ALA A 295 9.17 21.68 -37.15
N ALA A 296 9.95 22.23 -38.09
CA ALA A 296 11.06 21.53 -38.73
C ALA A 296 12.20 21.20 -37.74
N ASP A 297 12.66 22.16 -36.92
CA ASP A 297 13.62 21.91 -35.81
C ASP A 297 13.13 20.78 -34.88
N MET A 298 11.80 20.67 -34.70
CA MET A 298 11.18 19.68 -33.84
C MET A 298 10.90 18.33 -34.53
N GLY A 299 10.97 18.22 -35.86
CA GLY A 299 10.68 16.99 -36.62
C GLY A 299 9.18 16.72 -36.79
N ALA A 300 8.40 17.77 -37.05
CA ALA A 300 6.95 17.75 -37.23
C ALA A 300 6.48 18.71 -38.34
N GLN A 301 7.31 18.87 -39.38
CA GLN A 301 7.12 19.85 -40.46
C GLN A 301 5.84 19.58 -41.28
N GLN A 302 5.57 18.33 -41.63
CA GLN A 302 4.53 17.95 -42.60
C GLN A 302 3.12 18.26 -42.10
N PHE A 303 2.89 18.23 -40.78
CA PHE A 303 1.58 18.60 -40.22
C PHE A 303 1.28 20.08 -40.45
N ILE A 304 2.27 20.95 -40.23
CA ILE A 304 2.16 22.40 -40.43
C ILE A 304 2.05 22.75 -41.92
N GLU A 305 2.84 22.12 -42.80
CA GLU A 305 2.70 22.27 -44.25
C GLU A 305 1.29 21.86 -44.74
N SER A 306 0.75 20.75 -44.21
CA SER A 306 -0.58 20.25 -44.56
C SER A 306 -1.69 21.16 -44.01
N ALA A 307 -1.54 21.68 -42.78
CA ALA A 307 -2.47 22.64 -42.18
C ALA A 307 -2.46 24.01 -42.88
N LYS A 308 -1.28 24.46 -43.34
CA LYS A 308 -1.09 25.66 -44.16
C LYS A 308 -1.71 25.51 -45.54
N SER A 309 -1.49 24.36 -46.19
CA SER A 309 -2.07 24.06 -47.51
C SER A 309 -3.60 23.97 -47.48
N ALA A 310 -4.17 23.52 -46.36
CA ALA A 310 -5.62 23.52 -46.12
C ALA A 310 -6.18 24.90 -45.69
N GLY A 311 -5.35 25.93 -45.52
CA GLY A 311 -5.74 27.25 -45.01
C GLY A 311 -6.02 27.31 -43.50
N GLU A 312 -6.27 26.17 -42.85
CA GLU A 312 -6.67 26.10 -41.43
C GLU A 312 -5.63 26.67 -40.48
N LEU A 313 -4.33 26.52 -40.75
CA LEU A 313 -3.27 27.16 -39.95
C LEU A 313 -3.45 28.69 -39.93
N GLY A 314 -3.78 29.29 -41.08
CA GLY A 314 -4.08 30.71 -41.20
C GLY A 314 -5.34 31.11 -40.44
N ASN A 315 -6.39 30.29 -40.48
CA ASN A 315 -7.61 30.49 -39.71
C ASN A 315 -7.35 30.46 -38.20
N MET A 316 -6.64 29.44 -37.71
CA MET A 316 -6.29 29.26 -36.29
C MET A 316 -5.47 30.44 -35.76
N LEU A 317 -4.45 30.88 -36.52
CA LEU A 317 -3.63 32.05 -36.15
C LEU A 317 -4.39 33.38 -36.21
N SER A 318 -5.33 33.52 -37.16
CA SER A 318 -6.15 34.74 -37.30
C SER A 318 -7.24 34.85 -36.24
N ASN A 319 -7.88 33.73 -35.88
CA ASN A 319 -8.91 33.66 -34.84
C ASN A 319 -8.40 34.06 -33.45
N GLY A 320 -7.09 33.95 -33.19
CA GLY A 320 -6.47 34.32 -31.92
C GLY A 320 -6.62 35.79 -31.53
N GLN A 321 -6.98 36.70 -32.44
CA GLN A 321 -7.07 38.16 -32.18
C GLN A 321 -5.76 38.76 -31.60
N GLY A 322 -4.59 38.19 -31.95
CA GLY A 322 -3.30 38.57 -31.37
C GLY A 322 -2.98 37.90 -30.02
N LYS A 323 -3.84 37.00 -29.52
CA LYS A 323 -3.48 36.04 -28.46
C LYS A 323 -2.63 34.92 -29.07
N LYS A 324 -1.66 34.45 -28.31
CA LYS A 324 -0.82 33.29 -28.67
C LYS A 324 -1.62 31.99 -28.56
N MET A 325 -1.09 30.93 -29.17
CA MET A 325 -1.69 29.59 -29.24
C MET A 325 -0.65 28.52 -28.87
N THR A 326 -1.10 27.41 -28.27
CA THR A 326 -0.27 26.21 -28.08
C THR A 326 -0.66 25.16 -29.12
N LEU A 327 0.35 24.59 -29.78
CA LEU A 327 0.23 23.56 -30.80
C LEU A 327 0.86 22.24 -30.31
N PHE A 328 0.07 21.18 -30.29
CA PHE A 328 0.51 19.80 -30.03
C PHE A 328 0.63 19.09 -31.37
N ILE A 329 1.82 19.00 -31.97
CA ILE A 329 2.00 18.59 -33.37
C ILE A 329 2.49 17.13 -33.45
N PRO A 330 1.85 16.21 -34.19
CA PRO A 330 2.40 14.87 -34.42
C PRO A 330 3.75 14.95 -35.16
N ASN A 331 4.72 14.14 -34.73
CA ASN A 331 5.99 14.01 -35.43
C ASN A 331 5.79 13.47 -36.86
N ASP A 332 6.73 13.74 -37.76
CA ASP A 332 6.54 13.49 -39.19
C ASP A 332 6.33 12.00 -39.52
N ALA A 333 6.86 11.08 -38.71
CA ALA A 333 6.63 9.64 -38.87
C ALA A 333 5.19 9.25 -38.50
N ALA A 334 4.71 9.68 -37.33
CA ALA A 334 3.33 9.43 -36.88
C ALA A 334 2.29 10.08 -37.81
N PHE A 335 2.60 11.24 -38.38
CA PHE A 335 1.73 11.92 -39.33
C PHE A 335 1.68 11.22 -40.70
N GLN A 336 2.80 10.68 -41.19
CA GLN A 336 2.84 9.84 -42.38
C GLN A 336 2.05 8.53 -42.17
N GLU A 337 2.24 7.86 -41.04
CA GLU A 337 1.50 6.65 -40.69
C GLU A 337 -0.02 6.94 -40.70
N TYR A 338 -0.47 7.96 -39.97
CA TYR A 338 -1.86 8.39 -39.93
C TYR A 338 -2.44 8.65 -41.33
N ARG A 339 -1.74 9.43 -42.18
CA ARG A 339 -2.20 9.69 -43.56
C ARG A 339 -2.28 8.42 -44.39
N SER A 340 -1.27 7.55 -44.34
CA SER A 340 -1.25 6.30 -45.11
C SER A 340 -2.37 5.32 -44.73
N GLN A 341 -2.81 5.31 -43.47
CA GLN A 341 -3.97 4.53 -43.02
C GLN A 341 -5.27 5.10 -43.60
N HIS A 342 -5.50 6.40 -43.44
CA HIS A 342 -6.78 7.05 -43.84
C HIS A 342 -6.93 7.19 -45.37
N GLN A 343 -5.82 7.20 -46.13
CA GLN A 343 -5.81 7.12 -47.60
C GLN A 343 -6.19 5.74 -48.14
N GLN A 344 -6.02 4.66 -47.36
CA GLN A 344 -6.49 3.32 -47.76
C GLN A 344 -7.99 3.14 -47.52
N GLU A 345 -8.58 3.90 -46.59
CA GLU A 345 -10.01 3.90 -46.29
C GLU A 345 -10.80 4.85 -47.22
N ASN A 346 -10.23 6.00 -47.59
CA ASN A 346 -10.91 7.04 -48.39
C ASN A 346 -10.45 7.09 -49.86
N ASN A 347 -11.10 6.33 -50.74
CA ASN A 347 -10.97 6.48 -52.19
C ASN A 347 -11.83 7.65 -52.74
N VAL A 348 -11.76 8.83 -52.11
CA VAL A 348 -12.54 10.03 -52.48
C VAL A 348 -11.75 11.33 -52.28
N ASP A 349 -11.34 11.91 -53.42
CA ASP A 349 -11.10 13.33 -53.72
C ASP A 349 -11.02 14.34 -52.54
N ASP A 350 -9.80 14.82 -52.22
CA ASP A 350 -9.45 15.83 -51.20
C ASP A 350 -9.95 17.28 -51.51
N SER A 351 -10.93 17.45 -52.40
CA SER A 351 -11.22 18.73 -53.08
C SER A 351 -12.29 19.64 -52.43
N LYS A 352 -12.57 19.53 -51.12
CA LYS A 352 -13.52 20.44 -50.42
C LYS A 352 -12.98 21.01 -49.09
N PRO A 353 -13.12 22.33 -48.82
CA PRO A 353 -12.30 23.00 -47.80
C PRO A 353 -12.93 23.03 -46.40
N GLU A 354 -14.25 22.91 -46.29
CA GLU A 354 -14.98 23.04 -45.01
C GLU A 354 -15.62 21.71 -44.63
N GLY A 355 -15.34 21.24 -43.40
CA GLY A 355 -15.92 20.01 -42.85
C GLY A 355 -15.17 18.71 -43.17
N SER A 356 -13.95 18.77 -43.73
CA SER A 356 -13.12 17.57 -43.89
C SER A 356 -12.68 16.99 -42.54
N GLN A 357 -12.47 15.67 -42.49
CA GLN A 357 -11.92 14.98 -41.30
C GLN A 357 -10.60 15.64 -40.83
N MET A 358 -9.80 16.11 -41.78
CA MET A 358 -8.52 16.75 -41.53
C MET A 358 -8.63 18.14 -40.88
N SER A 359 -9.64 18.95 -41.25
CA SER A 359 -9.93 20.22 -40.57
C SER A 359 -10.19 20.02 -39.08
N SER A 360 -10.93 18.96 -38.71
CA SER A 360 -11.17 18.59 -37.32
C SER A 360 -9.88 18.16 -36.61
N ILE A 361 -9.00 17.41 -37.30
CA ILE A 361 -7.69 17.03 -36.77
C ILE A 361 -6.86 18.28 -36.44
N TYR A 362 -6.70 19.25 -37.35
CA TYR A 362 -5.91 20.45 -37.07
C TYR A 362 -6.43 21.22 -35.83
N LYS A 363 -7.74 21.43 -35.74
CA LYS A 363 -8.39 22.15 -34.62
C LYS A 363 -8.33 21.40 -33.28
N LEU A 364 -8.24 20.06 -33.31
CA LEU A 364 -8.03 19.25 -32.10
C LEU A 364 -6.61 19.40 -31.53
N HIS A 365 -5.62 19.68 -32.37
CA HIS A 365 -4.20 19.78 -32.00
C HIS A 365 -3.79 21.21 -31.57
N SER A 366 -4.75 22.13 -31.46
CA SER A 366 -4.53 23.54 -31.07
C SER A 366 -5.36 23.95 -29.84
N VAL A 367 -4.73 24.69 -28.94
CA VAL A 367 -5.31 25.25 -27.69
C VAL A 367 -4.97 26.74 -27.62
N LEU A 368 -5.93 27.59 -27.24
CA LEU A 368 -5.68 29.03 -27.07
C LEU A 368 -4.87 29.32 -25.80
N GLY A 369 -3.90 30.24 -25.91
CA GLY A 369 -2.97 30.62 -24.83
C GLY A 369 -1.62 29.88 -24.88
N ASP A 370 -0.67 30.39 -24.10
CA ASP A 370 0.59 29.69 -23.81
C ASP A 370 0.34 28.63 -22.73
N VAL A 371 0.69 27.37 -23.00
CA VAL A 371 0.46 26.25 -22.08
C VAL A 371 1.78 25.49 -21.87
N GLU A 372 2.65 26.03 -21.02
CA GLU A 372 3.90 25.37 -20.62
C GLU A 372 3.63 24.15 -19.73
N LEU A 373 4.17 22.98 -20.09
CA LEU A 373 3.78 21.71 -19.46
C LEU A 373 4.18 21.61 -17.98
N GLU A 374 5.22 22.33 -17.56
CA GLU A 374 5.63 22.40 -16.15
C GLU A 374 4.61 23.12 -15.24
N ASP A 375 3.73 23.96 -15.80
CA ASP A 375 2.66 24.66 -15.07
C ASP A 375 1.31 23.93 -15.16
N VAL A 376 1.20 22.89 -15.99
CA VAL A 376 -0.03 22.10 -16.14
C VAL A 376 -0.13 21.03 -15.04
N PRO A 377 -1.17 21.07 -14.16
CA PRO A 377 -1.36 20.01 -13.18
C PRO A 377 -1.77 18.70 -13.86
N ASN A 378 -1.41 17.56 -13.27
CA ASN A 378 -1.79 16.24 -13.80
C ASN A 378 -3.32 16.11 -13.94
N ASP A 379 -3.76 15.45 -15.01
CA ASP A 379 -5.15 15.30 -15.46
C ASP A 379 -5.87 16.60 -15.88
N LYS A 380 -5.14 17.69 -16.11
CA LYS A 380 -5.75 18.92 -16.63
C LYS A 380 -6.38 18.68 -18.00
N LEU A 381 -7.67 18.99 -18.10
CA LEU A 381 -8.35 19.16 -19.38
C LEU A 381 -8.07 20.57 -19.93
N LEU A 382 -7.46 20.63 -21.12
CA LEU A 382 -7.32 21.83 -21.95
C LEU A 382 -8.45 21.88 -22.98
N GLN A 383 -8.96 23.07 -23.29
CA GLN A 383 -9.97 23.26 -24.33
C GLN A 383 -9.28 23.43 -25.68
N SER A 384 -9.57 22.56 -26.65
CA SER A 384 -9.08 22.71 -28.03
C SER A 384 -10.01 23.57 -28.87
N GLU A 385 -9.51 24.04 -30.02
CA GLU A 385 -10.30 24.82 -31.00
C GLU A 385 -11.37 23.99 -31.71
N LEU A 386 -11.36 22.65 -31.57
CA LEU A 386 -12.44 21.78 -32.02
C LEU A 386 -13.58 21.79 -30.96
N PRO A 387 -14.78 22.33 -31.26
CA PRO A 387 -15.81 22.54 -30.24
C PRO A 387 -16.23 21.25 -29.53
N GLY A 388 -16.34 21.32 -28.20
CA GLY A 388 -16.70 20.19 -27.33
C GLY A 388 -15.59 19.16 -27.11
N GLN A 389 -14.46 19.26 -27.81
CA GLN A 389 -13.30 18.39 -27.60
C GLN A 389 -12.30 19.01 -26.60
N LYS A 390 -11.56 18.14 -25.91
CA LYS A 390 -10.59 18.54 -24.88
C LYS A 390 -9.34 17.67 -24.99
N ILE A 391 -8.20 18.22 -24.60
CA ILE A 391 -6.94 17.48 -24.46
C ILE A 391 -6.67 17.28 -22.97
N ARG A 392 -6.69 16.02 -22.52
CA ARG A 392 -6.25 15.64 -21.18
C ARG A 392 -4.73 15.55 -21.15
N ILE A 393 -4.10 16.36 -20.30
CA ILE A 393 -2.65 16.33 -20.07
C ILE A 393 -2.36 15.52 -18.82
N ASN A 394 -1.50 14.52 -18.94
CA ASN A 394 -1.02 13.72 -17.81
C ASN A 394 0.50 13.85 -17.67
N SER A 395 0.98 13.89 -16.43
CA SER A 395 2.40 14.00 -16.10
C SER A 395 2.84 12.87 -15.15
N TYR A 396 3.94 12.21 -15.52
CA TYR A 396 4.44 11.00 -14.85
C TYR A 396 5.88 11.22 -14.38
N GLN A 397 6.13 11.11 -13.08
CA GLN A 397 7.47 11.33 -12.51
C GLN A 397 8.48 10.28 -12.99
N LEU A 398 9.67 10.75 -13.36
CA LEU A 398 10.83 9.93 -13.69
C LEU A 398 11.71 9.71 -12.45
N PRO A 399 12.13 8.46 -12.16
CA PRO A 399 13.24 8.23 -11.23
C PRO A 399 14.51 8.95 -11.73
N PRO A 400 15.21 9.74 -10.90
CA PRO A 400 16.39 10.51 -11.35
C PRO A 400 17.55 9.68 -11.94
N ALA A 401 17.52 8.36 -11.76
CA ALA A 401 18.48 7.43 -12.36
C ALA A 401 18.16 7.05 -13.83
N LEU A 402 17.05 7.49 -14.41
CA LEU A 402 16.58 7.12 -15.75
C LEU A 402 16.52 8.27 -16.77
N GLY A 403 16.75 9.52 -16.34
CA GLY A 403 16.71 10.68 -17.23
C GLY A 403 17.06 11.97 -16.50
N LEU A 404 17.36 13.01 -17.27
CA LEU A 404 17.60 14.37 -16.77
C LEU A 404 16.30 15.12 -16.50
N GLU A 405 15.24 14.83 -17.25
CA GLU A 405 13.92 15.44 -17.11
C GLU A 405 13.12 14.73 -16.00
N PRO A 406 12.55 15.46 -15.02
CA PRO A 406 11.88 14.83 -13.87
C PRO A 406 10.45 14.33 -14.17
N TYR A 407 9.89 14.64 -15.35
CA TYR A 407 8.54 14.24 -15.76
C TYR A 407 8.51 13.75 -17.21
N ARG A 408 7.57 12.87 -17.54
CA ARG A 408 7.10 12.61 -18.91
C ARG A 408 5.66 13.05 -19.06
N TYR A 409 5.32 13.68 -20.17
CA TYR A 409 3.99 14.19 -20.44
C TYR A 409 3.27 13.39 -21.53
N ALA A 410 1.95 13.31 -21.44
CA ALA A 410 1.08 12.77 -22.48
C ALA A 410 -0.13 13.68 -22.72
N ALA A 411 -0.59 13.72 -23.97
CA ALA A 411 -1.82 14.38 -24.39
C ALA A 411 -2.81 13.31 -24.89
N ASN A 412 -3.94 13.09 -24.20
CA ASN A 412 -4.85 11.96 -24.45
C ASN A 412 -4.08 10.63 -24.58
N CYS A 413 -3.24 10.32 -23.60
CA CYS A 413 -2.26 9.22 -23.59
C CYS A 413 -1.24 9.13 -24.74
N VAL A 414 -1.31 9.98 -25.77
CA VAL A 414 -0.25 10.11 -26.78
C VAL A 414 0.99 10.76 -26.13
N PRO A 415 2.17 10.11 -26.17
CA PRO A 415 3.38 10.67 -25.56
C PRO A 415 3.81 11.97 -26.22
N ILE A 416 4.17 12.97 -25.39
CA ILE A 416 4.85 14.19 -25.83
C ILE A 416 6.36 13.91 -25.82
N GLU A 417 7.05 14.20 -26.93
CA GLU A 417 8.48 13.86 -27.14
C GLU A 417 9.41 15.07 -27.07
N LYS A 418 8.96 16.24 -27.54
CA LYS A 418 9.60 17.55 -27.32
C LYS A 418 8.53 18.54 -26.88
N HIS A 419 8.87 19.51 -26.03
CA HIS A 419 7.91 20.45 -25.44
C HIS A 419 8.53 21.81 -25.14
N ASP A 420 7.67 22.77 -24.83
CA ASP A 420 7.95 24.16 -24.45
C ASP A 420 8.89 24.93 -25.41
N LYS A 421 8.84 24.64 -26.71
CA LYS A 421 9.61 25.39 -27.73
C LYS A 421 8.78 26.56 -28.25
N LEU A 422 9.28 27.78 -28.02
CA LEU A 422 8.64 29.02 -28.44
C LEU A 422 8.88 29.33 -29.94
N SER A 423 7.82 29.79 -30.61
CA SER A 423 7.79 30.39 -31.94
C SER A 423 7.17 31.80 -31.88
N GLU A 424 7.25 32.59 -32.96
CA GLU A 424 6.76 33.97 -33.02
C GLU A 424 5.28 34.15 -32.63
N GLN A 425 4.44 33.15 -32.93
CA GLN A 425 2.99 33.21 -32.73
C GLN A 425 2.42 32.04 -31.90
N ALA A 426 3.25 31.04 -31.56
CA ALA A 426 2.79 29.84 -30.86
C ALA A 426 3.85 29.22 -29.93
N LEU A 427 3.39 28.49 -28.91
CA LEU A 427 4.18 27.52 -28.17
C LEU A 427 3.99 26.13 -28.82
N VAL A 428 5.08 25.38 -29.02
CA VAL A 428 5.05 24.11 -29.74
C VAL A 428 5.48 22.94 -28.85
N HIS A 429 4.71 21.86 -28.94
CA HIS A 429 5.00 20.54 -28.41
C HIS A 429 4.90 19.52 -29.55
N THR A 430 5.71 18.46 -29.55
CA THR A 430 5.56 17.35 -30.51
C THR A 430 5.09 16.06 -29.85
N LEU A 431 4.22 15.34 -30.58
CA LEU A 431 3.59 14.10 -30.16
C LEU A 431 4.14 12.90 -30.94
N ARG A 432 4.19 11.75 -30.29
CA ARG A 432 4.50 10.44 -30.90
C ARG A 432 3.31 9.84 -31.69
N GLY A 433 2.22 10.59 -31.88
CA GLY A 433 0.96 10.10 -32.44
C GLY A 433 0.01 11.26 -32.78
N VAL A 434 -1.03 10.96 -33.56
CA VAL A 434 -2.09 11.93 -33.90
C VAL A 434 -3.24 11.79 -32.89
N LEU A 435 -3.64 12.90 -32.26
CA LEU A 435 -4.83 12.96 -31.41
C LEU A 435 -6.09 12.68 -32.23
N LYS A 436 -6.98 11.83 -31.72
CA LYS A 436 -8.26 11.48 -32.36
C LYS A 436 -9.43 12.07 -31.54
N PRO A 437 -10.51 12.58 -32.16
CA PRO A 437 -11.66 13.11 -31.44
C PRO A 437 -12.31 12.03 -30.54
N LEU A 438 -12.51 12.36 -29.27
CA LEU A 438 -13.09 11.46 -28.27
C LEU A 438 -14.61 11.65 -28.26
N THR A 439 -15.36 10.61 -28.63
CA THR A 439 -16.82 10.66 -28.81
C THR A 439 -17.60 9.80 -27.80
N LYS A 440 -16.91 8.95 -27.03
CA LYS A 440 -17.48 7.89 -26.18
C LYS A 440 -16.76 7.85 -24.83
N ASN A 441 -17.48 7.53 -23.77
CA ASN A 441 -16.87 7.22 -22.46
C ASN A 441 -16.26 5.81 -22.46
N VAL A 442 -15.57 5.45 -21.39
CA VAL A 442 -14.93 4.14 -21.24
C VAL A 442 -15.93 2.97 -21.28
N MET A 443 -17.13 3.12 -20.72
CA MET A 443 -18.16 2.08 -20.77
C MET A 443 -18.69 1.84 -22.19
N ASP A 444 -18.89 2.90 -22.98
CA ASP A 444 -19.38 2.80 -24.36
C ASP A 444 -18.34 2.16 -25.30
N LEU A 445 -17.04 2.37 -25.03
CA LEU A 445 -15.97 1.65 -25.73
C LEU A 445 -16.00 0.13 -25.44
N ILE A 446 -16.35 -0.27 -24.21
CA ILE A 446 -16.59 -1.68 -23.85
C ILE A 446 -17.87 -2.21 -24.51
N ARG A 447 -18.90 -1.38 -24.71
CA ARG A 447 -20.16 -1.80 -25.33
C ARG A 447 -20.00 -2.22 -26.79
N GLU A 448 -19.15 -1.52 -27.54
CA GLU A 448 -18.92 -1.76 -28.97
C GLU A 448 -17.97 -2.92 -29.28
N ARG A 449 -17.03 -3.22 -28.37
CA ARG A 449 -16.03 -4.29 -28.58
C ARG A 449 -16.63 -5.68 -28.37
N SER A 450 -16.62 -6.48 -29.44
CA SER A 450 -17.18 -7.84 -29.46
C SER A 450 -16.35 -8.85 -28.67
N ASP A 451 -15.07 -8.56 -28.42
CA ASP A 451 -14.14 -9.36 -27.62
C ASP A 451 -14.24 -9.13 -26.10
N MET A 452 -15.23 -8.33 -25.66
CA MET A 452 -15.45 -7.91 -24.26
C MET A 452 -16.89 -8.19 -23.79
N SER A 453 -17.63 -9.04 -24.50
CA SER A 453 -19.07 -9.26 -24.29
C SER A 453 -19.40 -9.79 -22.90
N ILE A 454 -18.48 -10.56 -22.30
CA ILE A 454 -18.57 -11.07 -20.93
C ILE A 454 -18.35 -9.92 -19.95
N MET A 455 -17.26 -9.15 -20.08
CA MET A 455 -16.95 -8.05 -19.16
C MET A 455 -18.09 -7.03 -19.11
N ARG A 456 -18.63 -6.64 -20.26
CA ARG A 456 -19.84 -5.79 -20.38
C ARG A 456 -21.00 -6.33 -19.52
N THR A 457 -21.30 -7.61 -19.67
CA THR A 457 -22.39 -8.29 -18.94
C THR A 457 -22.17 -8.29 -17.42
N VAL A 458 -20.93 -8.44 -16.95
CA VAL A 458 -20.61 -8.40 -15.51
C VAL A 458 -20.69 -6.97 -14.96
N LEU A 459 -20.16 -5.98 -15.69
CA LEU A 459 -20.20 -4.56 -15.33
C LEU A 459 -21.63 -4.03 -15.19
N GLU A 460 -22.52 -4.39 -16.12
CA GLU A 460 -23.92 -3.95 -16.13
C GLU A 460 -24.73 -4.66 -15.03
N LYS A 461 -24.50 -5.95 -14.75
CA LYS A 461 -25.20 -6.69 -13.68
C LYS A 461 -24.79 -6.28 -12.26
N THR A 462 -23.53 -5.89 -12.07
CA THR A 462 -23.00 -5.50 -10.75
C THR A 462 -23.19 -4.02 -10.43
N ASN A 463 -23.83 -3.26 -11.34
CA ASN A 463 -23.98 -1.80 -11.27
C ASN A 463 -22.64 -1.03 -11.20
N VAL A 464 -21.52 -1.66 -11.56
CA VAL A 464 -20.19 -1.02 -11.63
C VAL A 464 -20.07 -0.15 -12.89
N SER A 465 -20.87 -0.42 -13.93
CA SER A 465 -20.95 0.41 -15.15
C SER A 465 -21.17 1.90 -14.86
N ALA A 466 -21.96 2.24 -13.83
CA ALA A 466 -22.21 3.64 -13.45
C ALA A 466 -20.93 4.41 -13.04
N LEU A 467 -19.90 3.72 -12.52
CA LEU A 467 -18.59 4.32 -12.23
C LEU A 467 -17.77 4.59 -13.51
N LEU A 468 -18.00 3.82 -14.57
CA LEU A 468 -17.33 3.94 -15.87
C LEU A 468 -18.05 4.91 -16.84
N GLU A 469 -19.28 5.31 -16.50
CA GLU A 469 -20.08 6.31 -17.22
C GLU A 469 -19.96 7.72 -16.60
N ALA A 470 -19.52 7.82 -15.34
CA ALA A 470 -19.36 9.08 -14.63
C ALA A 470 -18.29 9.98 -15.29
N ASP A 471 -18.48 11.31 -15.22
CA ASP A 471 -17.48 12.31 -15.64
C ASP A 471 -16.41 12.49 -14.56
N LYS A 472 -15.67 11.40 -14.29
CA LYS A 472 -14.52 11.33 -13.39
C LYS A 472 -13.36 10.60 -14.09
N PRO A 473 -12.09 10.99 -13.84
CA PRO A 473 -10.92 10.26 -14.33
C PRO A 473 -10.96 8.80 -13.89
N VAL A 474 -10.83 7.88 -14.84
CA VAL A 474 -10.89 6.45 -14.57
C VAL A 474 -9.94 5.69 -15.51
N THR A 475 -9.39 4.58 -15.03
CA THR A 475 -8.75 3.59 -15.91
C THR A 475 -9.31 2.22 -15.63
N ILE A 476 -9.58 1.45 -16.69
CA ILE A 476 -9.99 0.04 -16.57
C ILE A 476 -9.08 -0.88 -17.37
N PHE A 477 -8.69 -1.98 -16.73
CA PHE A 477 -8.06 -3.12 -17.38
C PHE A 477 -9.15 -4.12 -17.77
N VAL A 478 -9.44 -4.28 -19.06
CA VAL A 478 -10.55 -5.09 -19.56
C VAL A 478 -10.06 -6.48 -20.00
N PRO A 479 -10.38 -7.54 -19.26
CA PRO A 479 -10.09 -8.91 -19.68
C PRO A 479 -10.95 -9.27 -20.90
N THR A 480 -10.31 -9.78 -21.94
CA THR A 480 -10.99 -10.32 -23.13
C THR A 480 -11.89 -11.51 -22.78
N ASP A 481 -12.86 -11.84 -23.63
CA ASP A 481 -13.73 -13.00 -23.42
C ASP A 481 -12.94 -14.33 -23.32
N ALA A 482 -11.82 -14.43 -24.03
CA ALA A 482 -10.86 -15.55 -23.91
C ALA A 482 -10.14 -15.61 -22.55
N ALA A 483 -10.01 -14.48 -21.84
CA ALA A 483 -9.48 -14.44 -20.48
C ALA A 483 -10.47 -15.03 -19.46
N PHE A 484 -11.77 -14.82 -19.65
CA PHE A 484 -12.81 -15.46 -18.82
C PHE A 484 -12.87 -16.97 -19.04
N ASP A 485 -12.56 -17.46 -20.23
CA ASP A 485 -12.57 -18.89 -20.54
C ASP A 485 -11.37 -19.66 -19.95
N LYS A 486 -10.38 -18.95 -19.38
CA LYS A 486 -9.34 -19.53 -18.50
C LYS A 486 -9.87 -19.88 -17.09
N LEU A 487 -11.05 -19.40 -16.69
CA LEU A 487 -11.61 -19.62 -15.34
C LEU A 487 -12.38 -20.95 -15.21
N GLU A 488 -12.47 -21.44 -13.97
CA GLU A 488 -13.31 -22.60 -13.65
C GLU A 488 -14.79 -22.38 -14.01
N PRO A 489 -15.51 -23.40 -14.51
CA PRO A 489 -16.89 -23.23 -15.00
C PRO A 489 -17.90 -22.73 -13.97
N HIS A 490 -17.72 -22.99 -12.67
CA HIS A 490 -18.58 -22.43 -11.62
C HIS A 490 -18.31 -20.94 -11.42
N PHE A 491 -17.08 -20.57 -11.11
CA PHE A 491 -16.67 -19.18 -10.88
C PHE A 491 -16.98 -18.28 -12.09
N ARG A 492 -16.71 -18.75 -13.31
CA ARG A 492 -17.09 -18.08 -14.57
C ARG A 492 -18.60 -17.86 -14.70
N ARG A 493 -19.44 -18.72 -14.11
CA ARG A 493 -20.91 -18.57 -14.08
C ARG A 493 -21.32 -17.54 -13.03
N ALA A 494 -20.83 -17.64 -11.80
CA ALA A 494 -21.13 -16.68 -10.73
C ALA A 494 -20.80 -15.24 -11.15
N LEU A 495 -19.62 -15.03 -11.77
CA LEU A 495 -19.24 -13.77 -12.41
C LEU A 495 -20.26 -13.31 -13.46
N LYS A 496 -20.60 -14.15 -14.44
CA LYS A 496 -21.60 -13.85 -15.48
C LYS A 496 -23.02 -13.62 -14.94
N GLU A 497 -23.29 -14.01 -13.69
CA GLU A 497 -24.54 -13.75 -12.99
C GLU A 497 -24.48 -12.50 -12.10
N GLY A 498 -23.31 -11.90 -11.90
CA GLY A 498 -23.09 -10.76 -11.01
C GLY A 498 -23.07 -11.12 -9.52
N ARG A 499 -22.91 -12.41 -9.19
CA ARG A 499 -23.00 -12.96 -7.83
C ARG A 499 -21.62 -13.24 -7.22
N GLY A 500 -21.59 -13.46 -5.91
CA GLY A 500 -20.35 -13.57 -5.13
C GLY A 500 -19.40 -12.41 -5.40
N CYS A 501 -18.11 -12.73 -5.60
CA CYS A 501 -17.03 -11.75 -5.60
C CYS A 501 -16.98 -10.82 -6.82
N ALA A 502 -17.96 -10.87 -7.74
CA ALA A 502 -17.97 -10.14 -9.01
C ALA A 502 -17.71 -8.64 -8.87
N SER A 503 -18.34 -7.96 -7.90
CA SER A 503 -18.11 -6.53 -7.65
C SER A 503 -16.67 -6.23 -7.23
N ASN A 504 -16.09 -7.02 -6.33
CA ASN A 504 -14.73 -6.79 -5.83
C ASN A 504 -13.67 -7.17 -6.88
N ILE A 505 -13.90 -8.23 -7.66
CA ILE A 505 -13.05 -8.56 -8.82
C ILE A 505 -13.05 -7.43 -9.83
N LEU A 506 -14.21 -6.83 -10.14
CA LEU A 506 -14.27 -5.65 -11.02
C LEU A 506 -13.54 -4.43 -10.44
N LYS A 507 -13.65 -4.17 -9.12
CA LYS A 507 -12.87 -3.12 -8.44
C LYS A 507 -11.35 -3.34 -8.56
N ASN A 508 -10.87 -4.59 -8.57
CA ASN A 508 -9.46 -4.89 -8.84
C ASN A 508 -9.00 -4.44 -10.24
N HIS A 509 -9.92 -4.38 -11.21
CA HIS A 509 -9.63 -3.99 -12.60
C HIS A 509 -9.72 -2.48 -12.84
N ILE A 510 -10.09 -1.67 -11.85
CA ILE A 510 -10.36 -0.22 -12.01
C ILE A 510 -9.42 0.61 -11.13
N LEU A 511 -8.94 1.73 -11.69
CA LEU A 511 -8.20 2.80 -11.01
C LEU A 511 -9.05 4.08 -11.01
N ASP A 512 -8.96 4.87 -9.94
CA ASP A 512 -9.60 6.18 -9.76
C ASP A 512 -8.80 7.35 -10.40
N LEU A 513 -8.01 7.04 -11.43
CA LEU A 513 -7.12 7.99 -12.10
C LEU A 513 -6.90 7.61 -13.58
N THR A 514 -6.45 8.57 -14.39
CA THR A 514 -5.99 8.32 -15.76
C THR A 514 -4.57 7.75 -15.74
N PHE A 515 -4.42 6.50 -16.18
CA PHE A 515 -3.14 5.82 -16.28
C PHE A 515 -2.84 5.48 -17.74
N CYS A 516 -1.86 6.16 -18.33
CA CYS A 516 -1.34 5.83 -19.65
C CYS A 516 -0.17 4.84 -19.54
N SER A 517 0.02 3.98 -20.53
CA SER A 517 1.12 3.01 -20.59
C SER A 517 2.50 3.69 -20.51
N LEU A 518 2.58 4.98 -20.88
CA LEU A 518 3.76 5.84 -20.76
C LEU A 518 4.38 5.84 -19.35
N ALA A 519 3.57 5.66 -18.30
CA ALA A 519 3.98 5.62 -16.90
C ALA A 519 4.82 4.38 -16.54
N THR A 520 4.75 3.30 -17.34
CA THR A 520 5.46 2.04 -17.04
C THR A 520 6.80 2.00 -17.77
N LEU A 521 7.90 2.25 -17.06
CA LEU A 521 9.23 2.37 -17.66
C LEU A 521 9.97 1.02 -17.68
N PRO A 522 10.68 0.64 -18.77
CA PRO A 522 11.42 -0.61 -18.84
C PRO A 522 12.49 -0.74 -17.74
N GLY A 523 12.31 -1.69 -16.82
CA GLY A 523 13.23 -1.90 -15.69
C GLY A 523 13.01 -1.00 -14.47
N ALA A 524 12.00 -0.11 -14.49
CA ALA A 524 11.44 0.45 -13.26
C ALA A 524 10.27 -0.42 -12.79
N LYS A 525 9.99 -0.41 -11.49
CA LYS A 525 8.74 -0.93 -10.92
C LYS A 525 7.75 0.23 -10.80
N THR A 526 6.67 0.19 -11.57
CA THR A 526 5.58 1.17 -11.46
C THR A 526 4.48 0.58 -10.60
N THR A 527 4.05 1.27 -9.55
CA THR A 527 2.97 0.80 -8.66
C THR A 527 1.83 1.81 -8.65
N THR A 528 0.61 1.33 -8.86
CA THR A 528 -0.65 2.06 -8.70
C THR A 528 -1.54 1.33 -7.68
N TYR A 529 -2.72 1.86 -7.37
CA TYR A 529 -3.69 1.23 -6.45
C TYR A 529 -5.05 1.05 -7.14
N ASN A 530 -5.71 -0.08 -6.88
CA ASN A 530 -7.05 -0.38 -7.41
C ASN A 530 -8.16 0.21 -6.52
N LEU A 531 -9.44 0.08 -6.92
CA LEU A 531 -10.59 0.50 -6.10
C LEU A 531 -10.82 -0.34 -4.81
N LEU A 532 -9.96 -1.32 -4.51
CA LEU A 532 -9.90 -2.01 -3.22
C LEU A 532 -8.79 -1.45 -2.31
N GLY A 533 -7.97 -0.50 -2.79
CA GLY A 533 -6.80 0.02 -2.08
C GLY A 533 -5.55 -0.88 -2.15
N GLU A 534 -5.58 -1.94 -2.95
CA GLU A 534 -4.47 -2.89 -3.12
C GLU A 534 -3.48 -2.42 -4.20
N PRO A 535 -2.17 -2.69 -4.04
CA PRO A 535 -1.16 -2.28 -5.00
C PRO A 535 -1.16 -3.16 -6.25
N LEU A 536 -1.34 -2.55 -7.44
CA LEU A 536 -1.05 -3.18 -8.72
C LEU A 536 0.38 -2.82 -9.17
N LEU A 537 1.22 -3.83 -9.36
CA LEU A 537 2.59 -3.70 -9.84
C LEU A 537 2.63 -3.87 -11.37
N LEU A 538 2.98 -2.80 -12.09
CA LEU A 538 3.18 -2.82 -13.53
C LEU A 538 4.68 -2.85 -13.86
N ASN A 539 5.06 -3.83 -14.69
CA ASN A 539 6.42 -4.00 -15.19
C ASN A 539 6.40 -4.03 -16.72
N ARG A 540 7.11 -3.11 -17.38
CA ARG A 540 7.33 -3.13 -18.83
C ARG A 540 8.60 -3.92 -19.14
N THR A 541 8.53 -4.85 -20.10
CA THR A 541 9.70 -5.60 -20.55
C THR A 541 10.71 -4.69 -21.26
N ARG A 542 11.98 -5.11 -21.32
CA ARG A 542 12.96 -4.47 -22.21
C ARG A 542 12.77 -5.04 -23.61
N SER A 543 12.73 -4.19 -24.63
CA SER A 543 12.78 -4.65 -26.02
C SER A 543 14.10 -5.38 -26.27
N ALA A 544 14.05 -6.59 -26.81
CA ALA A 544 15.25 -7.26 -27.28
C ALA A 544 15.75 -6.59 -28.57
N LEU A 545 17.08 -6.49 -28.73
CA LEU A 545 17.72 -5.80 -29.87
C LEU A 545 17.33 -6.34 -31.26
N ASN A 546 16.74 -7.54 -31.33
CA ASN A 546 16.35 -8.24 -32.56
C ASN A 546 14.84 -8.51 -32.65
N GLN A 547 13.99 -7.80 -31.89
CA GLN A 547 12.53 -7.98 -31.91
C GLN A 547 11.81 -6.71 -32.38
N THR A 548 10.82 -6.89 -33.27
CA THR A 548 9.93 -5.84 -33.79
C THR A 548 8.64 -5.68 -32.97
N GLU A 549 8.39 -6.54 -31.99
CA GLU A 549 7.26 -6.43 -31.07
C GLU A 549 7.45 -5.28 -30.07
N GLN A 550 6.36 -4.56 -29.76
CA GLN A 550 6.41 -3.52 -28.74
C GLN A 550 6.65 -4.12 -27.34
N PRO A 551 7.38 -3.42 -26.44
CA PRO A 551 7.69 -3.91 -25.10
C PRO A 551 6.41 -4.03 -24.24
N ALA A 552 5.96 -5.26 -24.06
CA ALA A 552 4.76 -5.62 -23.31
C ALA A 552 4.81 -5.16 -21.85
N ILE A 553 3.64 -4.79 -21.32
CA ILE A 553 3.43 -4.53 -19.90
C ILE A 553 2.74 -5.73 -19.26
N TYR A 554 3.24 -6.13 -18.09
CA TYR A 554 2.62 -7.14 -17.23
C TYR A 554 2.15 -6.50 -15.91
N ILE A 555 0.95 -6.87 -15.48
CA ILE A 555 0.33 -6.45 -14.22
C ILE A 555 0.42 -7.62 -13.24
N ASN A 556 0.95 -7.37 -12.04
CA ASN A 556 1.24 -8.35 -10.98
C ASN A 556 2.05 -9.56 -11.49
N ASN A 557 2.87 -9.37 -12.53
CA ASN A 557 3.60 -10.41 -13.29
C ASN A 557 2.71 -11.53 -13.88
N ALA A 558 1.38 -11.34 -13.93
CA ALA A 558 0.42 -12.37 -14.31
C ALA A 558 -0.35 -12.02 -15.60
N ALA A 559 -1.01 -10.86 -15.65
CA ALA A 559 -1.80 -10.45 -16.80
C ALA A 559 -0.96 -9.61 -17.77
N LYS A 560 -0.98 -9.95 -19.06
CA LYS A 560 -0.34 -9.16 -20.12
C LYS A 560 -1.33 -8.13 -20.68
N ILE A 561 -0.89 -6.88 -20.82
CA ILE A 561 -1.63 -5.88 -21.63
C ILE A 561 -1.44 -6.22 -23.13
N LEU A 562 -2.56 -6.34 -23.84
CA LEU A 562 -2.65 -6.66 -25.27
C LEU A 562 -2.74 -5.37 -26.10
N ASP A 563 -3.82 -4.62 -25.93
CA ASP A 563 -3.99 -3.26 -26.47
C ASP A 563 -3.88 -2.26 -25.30
N ALA A 564 -3.23 -1.12 -25.52
CA ALA A 564 -3.03 -0.10 -24.49
C ALA A 564 -3.51 1.29 -24.96
N ASP A 565 -3.70 2.20 -24.01
CA ASP A 565 -3.94 3.63 -24.25
C ASP A 565 -5.19 3.94 -25.08
N ILE A 566 -6.23 3.10 -24.97
CA ILE A 566 -7.52 3.33 -25.65
C ILE A 566 -8.31 4.40 -24.89
N MET A 567 -8.24 5.64 -25.36
CA MET A 567 -8.86 6.79 -24.72
C MET A 567 -10.39 6.85 -24.91
N GLY A 568 -11.10 7.04 -23.79
CA GLY A 568 -12.46 7.57 -23.75
C GLY A 568 -12.49 9.01 -23.24
N THR A 569 -13.65 9.67 -23.31
CA THR A 569 -13.83 11.06 -22.82
C THR A 569 -13.48 11.20 -21.34
N ASN A 570 -13.91 10.26 -20.49
CA ASN A 570 -13.68 10.26 -19.05
C ASN A 570 -12.43 9.48 -18.59
N GLY A 571 -11.76 8.68 -19.44
CA GLY A 571 -10.71 7.79 -18.94
C GLY A 571 -9.95 6.97 -19.98
N VAL A 572 -9.25 5.93 -19.53
CA VAL A 572 -8.43 5.03 -20.35
C VAL A 572 -8.90 3.59 -20.23
N LEU A 573 -8.85 2.84 -21.33
CA LEU A 573 -9.06 1.41 -21.40
C LEU A 573 -7.76 0.72 -21.84
N HIS A 574 -7.36 -0.32 -21.12
CA HIS A 574 -6.28 -1.22 -21.52
C HIS A 574 -6.84 -2.65 -21.58
N VAL A 575 -6.55 -3.39 -22.64
CA VAL A 575 -7.07 -4.75 -22.85
C VAL A 575 -6.08 -5.76 -22.26
N ILE A 576 -6.56 -6.74 -21.49
CA ILE A 576 -5.70 -7.74 -20.84
C ILE A 576 -6.05 -9.18 -21.22
N ASP A 577 -5.03 -10.03 -21.21
CA ASP A 577 -5.14 -11.44 -21.61
C ASP A 577 -5.70 -12.35 -20.50
N THR A 578 -5.66 -11.90 -19.25
CA THR A 578 -5.96 -12.68 -18.05
C THR A 578 -6.61 -11.78 -17.00
N ILE A 579 -7.62 -12.27 -16.29
CA ILE A 579 -8.29 -11.55 -15.20
C ILE A 579 -7.28 -11.28 -14.07
N LEU A 580 -7.25 -10.05 -13.56
CA LEU A 580 -6.31 -9.64 -12.51
C LEU A 580 -6.53 -10.43 -11.22
N PRO A 581 -5.51 -11.13 -10.70
CA PRO A 581 -5.58 -11.79 -9.41
C PRO A 581 -5.53 -10.75 -8.28
N THR A 582 -6.24 -11.06 -7.21
CA THR A 582 -6.21 -10.42 -5.90
C THR A 582 -6.53 -11.51 -4.87
N GLU A 583 -5.92 -11.50 -3.70
CA GLU A 583 -6.29 -12.45 -2.62
C GLU A 583 -7.67 -12.09 -2.05
N SER A 584 -7.94 -10.80 -1.81
CA SER A 584 -9.16 -10.34 -1.11
C SER A 584 -10.47 -10.54 -1.88
N ALA A 585 -10.42 -10.82 -3.19
CA ALA A 585 -11.61 -11.12 -4.01
C ALA A 585 -11.62 -12.55 -4.60
N LEU A 586 -10.83 -13.48 -4.05
CA LEU A 586 -11.04 -14.92 -4.29
C LEU A 586 -12.36 -15.40 -3.68
N PRO A 587 -13.00 -16.44 -4.25
CA PRO A 587 -14.03 -17.20 -3.55
C PRO A 587 -13.47 -17.93 -2.33
N MET A 588 -14.29 -18.12 -1.30
CA MET A 588 -13.91 -18.71 -0.01
C MET A 588 -13.40 -20.15 -0.16
N THR A 589 -14.02 -20.95 -1.03
CA THR A 589 -13.54 -22.30 -1.35
C THR A 589 -12.15 -22.28 -2.01
N THR A 590 -11.88 -21.28 -2.86
CA THR A 590 -10.60 -21.12 -3.57
C THR A 590 -9.50 -20.71 -2.59
N LEU A 591 -9.79 -19.74 -1.71
CA LEU A 591 -8.92 -19.33 -0.61
C LEU A 591 -8.57 -20.53 0.30
N MET A 592 -9.55 -21.31 0.75
CA MET A 592 -9.31 -22.51 1.58
C MET A 592 -8.36 -23.52 0.92
N SER A 593 -8.43 -23.66 -0.42
CA SER A 593 -7.47 -24.48 -1.18
C SER A 593 -6.05 -23.93 -1.15
N GLN A 594 -5.87 -22.61 -1.27
CA GLN A 594 -4.54 -21.97 -1.23
C GLN A 594 -3.94 -21.96 0.19
N LYS A 595 -4.78 -21.81 1.23
CA LYS A 595 -4.36 -21.66 2.63
C LYS A 595 -4.29 -23.00 3.41
N ASN A 596 -4.36 -24.14 2.72
CA ASN A 596 -4.27 -25.50 3.26
C ASN A 596 -5.38 -25.89 4.27
N VAL A 597 -6.63 -25.50 3.96
CA VAL A 597 -7.84 -25.83 4.72
C VAL A 597 -8.71 -26.82 3.91
N THR A 598 -8.07 -27.89 3.42
CA THR A 598 -8.61 -28.77 2.37
C THR A 598 -9.71 -29.71 2.85
N ILE A 599 -9.67 -30.16 4.10
CA ILE A 599 -10.70 -31.05 4.67
C ILE A 599 -12.00 -30.27 4.86
N PHE A 600 -11.94 -29.03 5.36
CA PHE A 600 -13.14 -28.20 5.51
C PHE A 600 -13.75 -27.85 4.14
N LYS A 601 -12.93 -27.46 3.15
CA LYS A 601 -13.39 -27.27 1.76
C LYS A 601 -14.13 -28.50 1.23
N ARG A 602 -13.55 -29.70 1.40
CA ARG A 602 -14.17 -30.95 0.94
C ARG A 602 -15.45 -31.34 1.70
N LEU A 603 -15.65 -30.84 2.92
CA LEU A 603 -16.93 -30.97 3.64
C LEU A 603 -18.01 -30.03 3.05
N LEU A 604 -17.64 -28.81 2.61
CA LEU A 604 -18.54 -27.92 1.88
C LEU A 604 -18.97 -28.54 0.54
N GLU A 605 -18.02 -29.07 -0.23
CA GLU A 605 -18.27 -29.79 -1.50
C GLU A 605 -19.18 -31.02 -1.29
N ALA A 606 -18.86 -31.88 -0.32
CA ALA A 606 -19.61 -33.11 -0.09
C ALA A 606 -21.03 -32.86 0.49
N SER A 607 -21.24 -31.74 1.17
CA SER A 607 -22.58 -31.33 1.63
C SER A 607 -23.41 -30.62 0.55
N GLY A 608 -22.75 -30.01 -0.45
CA GLY A 608 -23.37 -29.12 -1.44
C GLY A 608 -23.56 -27.67 -0.94
N LEU A 609 -22.74 -27.25 0.03
CA LEU A 609 -22.74 -25.90 0.61
C LEU A 609 -21.63 -25.00 0.03
N ASP A 610 -20.73 -25.55 -0.77
CA ASP A 610 -19.64 -24.88 -1.49
C ASP A 610 -20.09 -23.61 -2.23
N ASN A 611 -21.07 -23.75 -3.12
CA ASN A 611 -21.58 -22.65 -3.94
C ASN A 611 -22.22 -21.56 -3.04
N ASN A 612 -23.00 -21.97 -2.05
CA ASN A 612 -23.61 -21.07 -1.08
C ASN A 612 -22.56 -20.31 -0.25
N PHE A 613 -21.43 -20.92 0.09
CA PHE A 613 -20.34 -20.28 0.85
C PHE A 613 -19.59 -19.24 0.02
N ASP A 614 -19.40 -19.50 -1.28
CA ASP A 614 -18.76 -18.56 -2.22
C ASP A 614 -19.67 -17.37 -2.58
N ASP A 615 -20.95 -17.44 -2.27
CA ASP A 615 -21.94 -16.36 -2.40
C ASP A 615 -22.10 -15.51 -1.11
N LEU A 616 -21.43 -15.83 0.01
CA LEU A 616 -21.56 -15.10 1.29
C LEU A 616 -20.59 -13.91 1.43
N ASP A 617 -21.16 -12.71 1.56
CA ASP A 617 -20.45 -11.46 1.85
C ASP A 617 -20.59 -11.04 3.32
N ASN A 618 -19.64 -10.20 3.78
CA ASN A 618 -19.61 -9.65 5.14
C ASN A 618 -19.73 -10.72 6.26
N ILE A 619 -19.06 -11.86 6.10
CA ILE A 619 -19.00 -12.90 7.14
C ILE A 619 -17.58 -13.15 7.64
N THR A 620 -17.49 -13.78 8.81
CA THR A 620 -16.27 -14.30 9.42
C THR A 620 -16.37 -15.83 9.52
N VAL A 621 -15.45 -16.54 8.88
CA VAL A 621 -15.35 -18.02 8.89
C VAL A 621 -14.21 -18.45 9.80
N PHE A 622 -14.52 -19.09 10.92
CA PHE A 622 -13.54 -19.65 11.85
C PHE A 622 -13.18 -21.09 11.48
N ALA A 623 -12.56 -21.33 10.32
CA ALA A 623 -12.35 -22.69 9.81
C ALA A 623 -11.26 -23.47 10.61
N PRO A 624 -11.52 -24.71 11.03
CA PRO A 624 -10.50 -25.56 11.63
C PRO A 624 -9.52 -26.07 10.59
N THR A 625 -8.23 -25.97 10.91
CA THR A 625 -7.13 -26.50 10.07
C THR A 625 -7.28 -28.00 9.80
N ASP A 626 -6.68 -28.50 8.72
CA ASP A 626 -6.71 -29.93 8.38
C ASP A 626 -6.17 -30.80 9.52
N LYS A 627 -5.15 -30.33 10.26
CA LYS A 627 -4.63 -30.99 11.46
C LYS A 627 -5.66 -31.08 12.59
N ALA A 628 -6.55 -30.09 12.73
CA ALA A 628 -7.63 -30.10 13.70
C ALA A 628 -8.76 -31.06 13.29
N LEU A 629 -9.02 -31.24 11.99
CA LEU A 629 -10.05 -32.13 11.47
C LEU A 629 -9.62 -33.58 11.24
N GLN A 630 -8.32 -33.88 11.07
CA GLN A 630 -7.79 -35.22 10.73
C GLN A 630 -8.35 -36.38 11.57
N ASN A 631 -8.59 -36.18 12.87
CA ASN A 631 -9.11 -37.19 13.79
C ASN A 631 -10.60 -36.99 14.14
N SER A 632 -11.32 -36.16 13.38
CA SER A 632 -12.76 -35.91 13.57
C SER A 632 -13.62 -36.99 12.91
N GLU A 633 -14.85 -37.14 13.41
CA GLU A 633 -15.85 -37.98 12.74
C GLU A 633 -16.14 -37.52 11.31
N TRP A 634 -16.12 -36.21 11.04
CA TRP A 634 -16.31 -35.67 9.70
C TRP A 634 -15.23 -36.11 8.71
N ALA A 635 -13.96 -36.11 9.11
CA ALA A 635 -12.87 -36.60 8.27
C ALA A 635 -12.99 -38.12 8.00
N ARG A 636 -13.44 -38.90 9.00
CA ARG A 636 -13.74 -40.33 8.82
C ARG A 636 -14.86 -40.55 7.81
N ILE A 637 -16.01 -39.89 7.99
CA ILE A 637 -17.17 -40.07 7.09
C ILE A 637 -16.85 -39.57 5.67
N LEU A 638 -16.09 -38.47 5.53
CA LEU A 638 -15.64 -37.96 4.23
C LEU A 638 -14.71 -38.95 3.49
N ALA A 639 -13.96 -39.78 4.22
CA ALA A 639 -13.09 -40.80 3.65
C ALA A 639 -13.82 -42.12 3.36
N GLU A 640 -14.74 -42.54 4.23
CA GLU A 640 -15.44 -43.83 4.15
C GLU A 640 -16.73 -43.79 3.32
N GLN A 641 -17.53 -42.71 3.45
CA GLN A 641 -18.89 -42.60 2.93
C GLN A 641 -19.25 -41.15 2.53
N PRO A 642 -18.52 -40.50 1.61
CA PRO A 642 -18.72 -39.08 1.28
C PRO A 642 -20.15 -38.74 0.83
N GLU A 643 -20.83 -39.63 0.09
CA GLU A 643 -22.23 -39.44 -0.34
C GLU A 643 -23.22 -39.28 0.85
N SER A 644 -22.88 -39.76 2.05
CA SER A 644 -23.71 -39.63 3.26
C SER A 644 -23.66 -38.22 3.90
N LEU A 645 -22.76 -37.35 3.42
CA LEU A 645 -22.64 -35.97 3.85
C LEU A 645 -23.57 -35.02 3.08
N LYS A 646 -24.08 -35.46 1.92
CA LYS A 646 -24.94 -34.67 1.04
C LYS A 646 -26.28 -34.37 1.69
N ASN A 647 -26.63 -33.09 1.82
CA ASN A 647 -27.79 -32.61 2.59
C ASN A 647 -27.82 -33.07 4.07
N ASN A 648 -26.67 -33.44 4.66
CA ASN A 648 -26.61 -33.94 6.03
C ASN A 648 -26.77 -32.78 7.02
N LYS A 649 -27.93 -32.70 7.68
CA LYS A 649 -28.28 -31.60 8.60
C LYS A 649 -27.26 -31.36 9.71
N ALA A 650 -26.65 -32.42 10.26
CA ALA A 650 -25.66 -32.28 11.32
C ALA A 650 -24.32 -31.71 10.79
N LEU A 651 -23.99 -31.96 9.52
CA LEU A 651 -22.86 -31.29 8.87
C LEU A 651 -23.20 -29.84 8.52
N THR A 652 -24.42 -29.54 8.08
CA THR A 652 -24.89 -28.15 7.86
C THR A 652 -24.86 -27.33 9.15
N GLU A 653 -25.35 -27.89 10.27
CA GLU A 653 -25.27 -27.28 11.60
C GLU A 653 -23.82 -27.05 12.03
N PHE A 654 -22.96 -28.07 11.87
CA PHE A 654 -21.52 -27.96 12.16
C PHE A 654 -20.84 -26.86 11.33
N VAL A 655 -21.04 -26.82 10.01
CA VAL A 655 -20.47 -25.82 9.12
C VAL A 655 -20.95 -24.41 9.50
N ASN A 656 -22.26 -24.23 9.67
CA ASN A 656 -22.85 -22.92 10.01
C ASN A 656 -22.45 -22.44 11.41
N TYR A 657 -22.04 -23.33 12.33
CA TYR A 657 -21.49 -22.96 13.64
C TYR A 657 -20.06 -22.41 13.57
N HIS A 658 -19.37 -22.55 12.43
CA HIS A 658 -18.07 -21.92 12.18
C HIS A 658 -18.18 -20.58 11.44
N VAL A 659 -19.39 -20.05 11.24
CA VAL A 659 -19.63 -18.77 10.57
C VAL A 659 -20.35 -17.80 11.49
N VAL A 660 -19.85 -16.57 11.61
CA VAL A 660 -20.54 -15.44 12.24
C VAL A 660 -20.63 -14.25 11.26
N GLN A 661 -21.48 -13.28 11.58
CA GLN A 661 -21.65 -12.03 10.84
C GLN A 661 -21.58 -10.87 11.87
N PRO A 662 -20.87 -9.76 11.61
CA PRO A 662 -20.23 -9.33 10.36
C PRO A 662 -18.86 -10.00 10.06
N MET A 663 -18.18 -9.50 9.03
CA MET A 663 -16.73 -9.64 8.82
C MET A 663 -15.97 -8.90 9.94
N ILE A 664 -15.05 -9.57 10.62
CA ILE A 664 -14.28 -9.04 11.76
C ILE A 664 -12.80 -9.37 11.55
N LYS A 665 -11.96 -8.37 11.22
CA LYS A 665 -10.51 -8.55 11.08
C LYS A 665 -9.81 -8.51 12.43
N THR A 666 -8.51 -8.85 12.50
CA THR A 666 -7.74 -8.85 13.76
C THR A 666 -7.82 -7.52 14.53
N CYS A 667 -7.87 -6.38 13.83
CA CYS A 667 -7.99 -5.05 14.43
C CYS A 667 -9.37 -4.81 15.09
N ASP A 668 -10.41 -5.53 14.68
CA ASP A 668 -11.79 -5.36 15.12
C ASP A 668 -12.22 -6.44 16.13
N LEU A 669 -11.34 -7.41 16.42
CA LEU A 669 -11.58 -8.45 17.42
C LEU A 669 -11.73 -7.81 18.81
N SER A 670 -12.85 -8.10 19.47
CA SER A 670 -13.16 -7.69 20.85
C SER A 670 -13.76 -8.86 21.63
N GLU A 671 -13.59 -8.88 22.96
CA GLU A 671 -14.17 -9.94 23.79
C GLU A 671 -15.71 -9.88 23.75
N SER A 672 -16.34 -10.94 23.27
CA SER A 672 -17.73 -10.89 22.81
C SER A 672 -18.40 -12.26 22.73
N LEU A 673 -19.74 -12.25 22.74
CA LEU A 673 -20.59 -13.39 22.38
C LEU A 673 -21.22 -13.09 21.02
N LEU A 674 -20.76 -13.80 19.98
CA LEU A 674 -21.19 -13.60 18.59
C LEU A 674 -22.20 -14.67 18.18
N PRO A 675 -23.34 -14.32 17.58
CA PRO A 675 -24.28 -15.31 17.04
C PRO A 675 -23.70 -15.94 15.77
N THR A 676 -23.79 -17.27 15.67
CA THR A 676 -23.41 -17.98 14.44
C THR A 676 -24.58 -18.08 13.47
N VAL A 677 -24.30 -18.45 12.21
CA VAL A 677 -25.34 -18.80 11.21
C VAL A 677 -26.15 -20.05 11.64
N ALA A 678 -25.64 -20.85 12.58
CA ALA A 678 -26.40 -21.92 13.24
C ALA A 678 -27.29 -21.43 14.41
N GLY A 679 -27.35 -20.13 14.69
CA GLY A 679 -28.22 -19.51 15.71
C GLY A 679 -27.76 -19.70 17.16
N THR A 680 -26.71 -20.48 17.41
CA THR A 680 -26.07 -20.63 18.72
C THR A 680 -24.83 -19.74 18.81
N ASN A 681 -24.54 -19.17 19.97
CA ASN A 681 -23.43 -18.23 20.11
C ASN A 681 -22.07 -18.93 20.22
N VAL A 682 -21.02 -18.22 19.78
CA VAL A 682 -19.61 -18.51 20.09
C VAL A 682 -19.03 -17.38 20.92
N ARG A 683 -18.20 -17.71 21.91
CA ARG A 683 -17.50 -16.73 22.75
C ARG A 683 -16.09 -16.49 22.21
N LEU A 684 -15.80 -15.24 21.85
CA LEU A 684 -14.48 -14.76 21.46
C LEU A 684 -13.79 -14.17 22.70
N ASN A 685 -12.63 -14.71 23.08
CA ASN A 685 -11.80 -14.24 24.20
C ASN A 685 -10.40 -13.87 23.69
N LEU A 686 -9.80 -12.81 24.25
CA LEU A 686 -8.54 -12.23 23.79
C LEU A 686 -7.50 -12.20 24.92
N TYR A 687 -6.26 -12.59 24.61
CA TYR A 687 -5.19 -12.68 25.58
C TYR A 687 -3.94 -11.93 25.09
N SER A 688 -3.65 -10.75 25.67
CA SER A 688 -2.31 -10.14 25.60
C SER A 688 -1.31 -10.97 26.42
N THR A 689 -0.03 -11.01 26.01
CA THR A 689 1.06 -11.63 26.80
C THR A 689 1.72 -10.68 27.79
N HIS A 690 1.69 -9.37 27.57
CA HIS A 690 2.41 -8.38 28.37
C HIS A 690 1.47 -7.50 29.19
N ALA A 691 1.68 -7.45 30.52
CA ALA A 691 0.90 -6.60 31.42
C ALA A 691 1.14 -5.09 31.24
N LEU A 692 2.17 -4.70 30.48
CA LEU A 692 2.45 -3.31 30.09
C LEU A 692 1.91 -2.94 28.70
N PHE A 693 1.38 -3.93 27.96
CA PHE A 693 0.84 -3.75 26.61
C PHE A 693 -0.47 -4.53 26.50
N SER A 694 -1.52 -4.02 27.15
CA SER A 694 -2.90 -4.52 27.05
C SER A 694 -3.35 -4.64 25.61
N ASP A 695 -3.05 -3.60 24.83
CA ASP A 695 -3.60 -3.32 23.51
C ASP A 695 -2.97 -4.20 22.41
N VAL A 696 -1.92 -4.94 22.75
CA VAL A 696 -1.29 -5.92 21.85
C VAL A 696 -1.82 -7.31 22.20
N MET A 697 -2.95 -7.69 21.59
CA MET A 697 -3.42 -9.07 21.62
C MET A 697 -2.32 -10.01 21.10
N ASN A 698 -2.09 -11.12 21.80
CA ASN A 698 -1.12 -12.15 21.40
C ASN A 698 -1.78 -13.50 21.07
N ARG A 699 -3.01 -13.75 21.55
CA ARG A 699 -3.83 -14.91 21.19
C ARG A 699 -5.32 -14.54 21.23
N ALA A 700 -6.06 -14.93 20.20
CA ALA A 700 -7.51 -15.03 20.26
C ALA A 700 -7.95 -16.49 20.43
N THR A 701 -9.11 -16.71 21.03
CA THR A 701 -9.79 -18.01 21.01
C THR A 701 -11.28 -17.86 20.78
N VAL A 702 -11.88 -18.76 19.99
CA VAL A 702 -13.33 -18.91 19.82
C VAL A 702 -13.75 -20.22 20.47
N ASN A 703 -14.56 -20.18 21.54
CA ASN A 703 -14.88 -21.33 22.40
C ASN A 703 -13.64 -22.19 22.74
N CYS A 704 -12.55 -21.51 23.12
CA CYS A 704 -11.22 -22.05 23.40
C CYS A 704 -10.52 -22.85 22.29
N ALA A 705 -11.09 -22.98 21.09
CA ALA A 705 -10.28 -23.25 19.91
C ALA A 705 -9.46 -21.98 19.61
N ARG A 706 -8.15 -22.12 19.43
CA ARG A 706 -7.25 -20.98 19.34
C ARG A 706 -6.96 -20.65 17.88
N LEU A 707 -6.96 -19.36 17.56
CA LEU A 707 -6.58 -18.89 16.23
C LEU A 707 -5.08 -19.18 15.99
N VAL A 708 -4.78 -19.79 14.83
CA VAL A 708 -3.43 -20.12 14.34
C VAL A 708 -3.03 -19.29 13.12
N HIS A 709 -4.01 -18.83 12.35
CA HIS A 709 -3.83 -17.88 11.25
C HIS A 709 -5.01 -16.91 11.27
N PHE A 710 -4.77 -15.70 10.77
CA PHE A 710 -5.68 -14.56 10.89
C PHE A 710 -5.75 -13.83 9.54
N ASP A 711 -6.88 -13.16 9.29
CA ASP A 711 -7.06 -12.23 8.17
C ASP A 711 -6.78 -12.82 6.77
N ASP A 712 -7.13 -14.10 6.55
CA ASP A 712 -7.21 -14.65 5.20
C ASP A 712 -8.46 -14.06 4.51
N GLU A 713 -8.29 -12.96 3.78
CA GLU A 713 -9.40 -12.24 3.12
C GLU A 713 -9.92 -12.97 1.87
N SER A 714 -11.24 -12.96 1.68
CA SER A 714 -11.92 -13.54 0.51
C SER A 714 -13.29 -12.89 0.29
N CYS A 715 -13.55 -12.41 -0.92
CA CYS A 715 -14.88 -12.00 -1.38
C CYS A 715 -15.54 -10.79 -0.67
N GLY A 716 -14.86 -10.13 0.28
CA GLY A 716 -15.52 -9.21 1.24
C GLY A 716 -15.97 -9.89 2.54
N SER A 717 -15.37 -11.03 2.83
CA SER A 717 -15.50 -11.88 4.02
C SER A 717 -14.09 -12.28 4.49
N VAL A 718 -13.95 -12.80 5.70
CA VAL A 718 -12.63 -13.15 6.29
C VAL A 718 -12.60 -14.56 6.86
N LEU A 719 -11.49 -15.25 6.64
CA LEU A 719 -11.19 -16.58 7.15
C LEU A 719 -10.15 -16.46 8.28
N HIS A 720 -10.46 -17.04 9.44
CA HIS A 720 -9.53 -17.20 10.56
C HIS A 720 -9.37 -18.69 10.86
N GLN A 721 -8.13 -19.17 10.95
CA GLN A 721 -7.88 -20.61 11.07
C GLN A 721 -7.77 -21.06 12.53
N LEU A 722 -8.40 -22.18 12.90
CA LEU A 722 -8.40 -22.72 14.26
C LEU A 722 -7.54 -23.99 14.44
N ASP A 723 -6.98 -24.18 15.65
CA ASP A 723 -6.29 -25.42 16.05
C ASP A 723 -7.20 -26.54 16.57
N ARG A 724 -8.52 -26.28 16.68
CA ARG A 724 -9.55 -27.25 17.05
C ARG A 724 -10.87 -26.89 16.34
N ALA A 725 -11.67 -27.89 15.98
CA ALA A 725 -13.05 -27.64 15.51
C ALA A 725 -13.94 -27.11 16.65
N LEU A 726 -14.89 -26.25 16.30
CA LEU A 726 -15.92 -25.75 17.20
C LEU A 726 -17.03 -26.79 17.39
N THR A 727 -17.61 -26.81 18.58
CA THR A 727 -18.73 -27.69 18.94
C THR A 727 -19.74 -26.90 19.78
N PRO A 728 -21.04 -26.86 19.43
CA PRO A 728 -22.04 -26.18 20.25
C PRO A 728 -22.11 -26.75 21.66
N PRO A 729 -22.09 -25.93 22.73
CA PRO A 729 -22.31 -26.39 24.09
C PRO A 729 -23.76 -26.83 24.25
N LYS A 730 -23.97 -28.06 24.75
CA LYS A 730 -25.31 -28.66 24.95
C LYS A 730 -25.81 -28.59 26.39
N ASN A 731 -24.89 -28.34 27.33
CA ASN A 731 -25.12 -28.32 28.77
C ASN A 731 -24.58 -27.02 29.37
N ASN A 732 -25.21 -26.56 30.45
CA ASN A 732 -24.64 -25.57 31.37
C ASN A 732 -23.68 -26.23 32.37
N LEU A 733 -22.99 -25.42 33.19
CA LEU A 733 -21.98 -25.87 34.15
C LEU A 733 -22.52 -26.89 35.16
N LEU A 734 -23.75 -26.71 35.66
CA LEU A 734 -24.40 -27.70 36.52
C LEU A 734 -24.64 -29.01 35.76
N ASN A 735 -25.29 -28.98 34.60
CA ASN A 735 -25.58 -30.18 33.81
C ASN A 735 -24.28 -30.89 33.36
N ALA A 736 -23.18 -30.16 33.18
CA ALA A 736 -21.86 -30.70 32.88
C ALA A 736 -21.17 -31.37 34.10
N LEU A 737 -21.42 -30.90 35.32
CA LEU A 737 -21.06 -31.61 36.55
C LEU A 737 -21.88 -32.90 36.70
N GLU A 738 -23.20 -32.81 36.58
CA GLU A 738 -24.12 -33.94 36.83
C GLU A 738 -23.96 -35.07 35.80
N ALA A 739 -23.57 -34.75 34.56
CA ALA A 739 -23.31 -35.73 33.51
C ALA A 739 -22.02 -36.56 33.71
N ASN A 740 -21.12 -36.22 34.65
CA ASN A 740 -19.87 -36.95 34.86
C ASN A 740 -19.77 -37.52 36.29
N PRO A 741 -19.86 -38.86 36.48
CA PRO A 741 -19.84 -39.46 37.81
C PRO A 741 -18.52 -39.24 38.56
N ASN A 742 -17.43 -38.89 37.88
CA ASN A 742 -16.12 -38.60 38.49
C ASN A 742 -16.06 -37.25 39.22
N TYR A 743 -17.10 -36.41 39.10
CA TYR A 743 -17.22 -35.10 39.75
C TYR A 743 -18.25 -35.09 40.90
N SER A 744 -18.81 -36.26 41.24
CA SER A 744 -19.95 -36.38 42.18
C SER A 744 -19.67 -35.85 43.59
N LYS A 745 -18.44 -35.96 44.11
CA LYS A 745 -18.08 -35.38 45.42
C LYS A 745 -18.06 -33.86 45.38
N PHE A 746 -17.47 -33.25 44.35
CA PHE A 746 -17.49 -31.79 44.20
C PHE A 746 -18.91 -31.25 44.02
N LEU A 747 -19.75 -31.96 43.24
CA LEU A 747 -21.18 -31.67 43.10
C LEU A 747 -21.94 -31.73 44.44
N GLU A 748 -21.58 -32.65 45.34
CA GLU A 748 -22.14 -32.70 46.70
C GLU A 748 -21.74 -31.46 47.53
N LEU A 749 -20.49 -31.00 47.42
CA LEU A 749 -20.03 -29.76 48.06
C LEU A 749 -20.73 -28.52 47.49
N VAL A 750 -20.90 -28.43 46.16
CA VAL A 750 -21.68 -27.37 45.48
C VAL A 750 -23.12 -27.30 45.99
N ARG A 751 -23.78 -28.46 46.15
CA ARG A 751 -25.14 -28.55 46.68
C ARG A 751 -25.18 -28.14 48.16
N LYS A 752 -24.25 -28.60 49.00
CA LYS A 752 -24.13 -28.18 50.41
C LYS A 752 -23.84 -26.68 50.55
N ALA A 753 -23.09 -26.08 49.64
CA ALA A 753 -22.82 -24.64 49.59
C ALA A 753 -23.98 -23.81 48.98
N ASN A 754 -25.09 -24.43 48.58
CA ASN A 754 -26.24 -23.79 47.90
C ASN A 754 -25.90 -23.08 46.57
N LEU A 755 -24.75 -23.38 45.94
CA LEU A 755 -24.30 -22.72 44.70
C LEU A 755 -24.90 -23.31 43.41
N THR A 756 -25.76 -24.33 43.54
CA THR A 756 -26.41 -25.03 42.42
C THR A 756 -27.19 -24.09 41.49
N GLN A 757 -27.93 -23.11 42.02
CA GLN A 757 -28.70 -22.17 41.20
C GLN A 757 -27.79 -21.25 40.35
N MET A 758 -26.65 -20.85 40.89
CA MET A 758 -25.68 -19.99 40.20
C MET A 758 -24.98 -20.74 39.05
N LEU A 759 -24.62 -22.02 39.24
CA LEU A 759 -24.06 -22.85 38.15
C LEU A 759 -25.11 -23.28 37.10
N ALA A 760 -26.39 -23.05 37.36
CA ALA A 760 -27.50 -23.23 36.42
C ALA A 760 -28.00 -21.92 35.79
N ASN A 761 -27.47 -20.74 36.19
CA ASN A 761 -27.86 -19.46 35.62
C ASN A 761 -27.17 -19.26 34.27
N GLU A 762 -27.93 -18.94 33.21
CA GLU A 762 -27.39 -18.69 31.87
C GLU A 762 -26.93 -17.23 31.67
N SER A 763 -27.28 -16.31 32.59
CA SER A 763 -26.94 -14.88 32.49
C SER A 763 -25.48 -14.58 32.80
N ASP A 764 -24.85 -15.39 33.64
CA ASP A 764 -23.45 -15.22 34.09
C ASP A 764 -22.53 -16.19 33.31
N SER A 765 -21.21 -15.95 33.34
CA SER A 765 -20.25 -16.77 32.56
C SER A 765 -18.97 -17.04 33.35
N PHE A 766 -18.85 -18.22 33.94
CA PHE A 766 -17.76 -18.56 34.88
C PHE A 766 -16.71 -19.52 34.31
N THR A 767 -15.51 -19.57 34.92
CA THR A 767 -14.63 -20.76 34.82
C THR A 767 -14.75 -21.60 36.08
N LEU A 768 -15.18 -22.85 35.93
CA LEU A 768 -15.40 -23.81 37.01
C LEU A 768 -14.24 -24.81 37.10
N LEU A 769 -13.55 -24.82 38.24
CA LEU A 769 -12.36 -25.64 38.50
C LEU A 769 -12.76 -26.86 39.34
N VAL A 770 -12.74 -28.05 38.75
CA VAL A 770 -13.36 -29.26 39.32
C VAL A 770 -12.29 -30.28 39.72
N PRO A 771 -12.04 -30.50 41.02
CA PRO A 771 -11.29 -31.66 41.48
C PRO A 771 -12.12 -32.92 41.25
N LYS A 772 -11.47 -34.00 40.82
CA LYS A 772 -12.09 -35.33 40.72
C LYS A 772 -12.31 -35.97 42.09
N ASN A 773 -13.15 -37.02 42.10
CA ASN A 773 -13.42 -37.86 43.27
C ASN A 773 -12.17 -38.48 43.93
N ASP A 774 -11.11 -38.77 43.17
CA ASP A 774 -9.83 -39.33 43.66
C ASP A 774 -8.97 -38.27 44.39
N VAL A 775 -8.95 -37.02 43.90
CA VAL A 775 -8.28 -35.89 44.58
C VAL A 775 -8.84 -35.68 45.99
N PHE A 776 -10.16 -35.85 46.19
CA PHE A 776 -10.76 -35.80 47.53
C PHE A 776 -10.35 -36.97 48.45
N GLU A 777 -9.97 -38.12 47.89
CA GLU A 777 -9.50 -39.28 48.66
C GLU A 777 -8.07 -39.03 49.16
N GLU A 778 -7.17 -38.62 48.26
CA GLU A 778 -5.80 -38.22 48.60
C GLU A 778 -5.75 -37.04 49.59
N PHE A 779 -6.64 -36.05 49.42
CA PHE A 779 -6.77 -34.94 50.37
C PHE A 779 -7.31 -35.39 51.74
N SER A 780 -8.27 -36.32 51.78
CA SER A 780 -8.83 -36.82 53.05
C SER A 780 -7.79 -37.56 53.90
N VAL A 781 -6.93 -38.37 53.26
CA VAL A 781 -5.85 -39.12 53.93
C VAL A 781 -4.72 -38.21 54.41
N SER A 782 -4.55 -37.02 53.81
CA SER A 782 -3.49 -36.06 54.18
C SER A 782 -3.94 -34.97 55.16
N SER A 783 -5.23 -34.89 55.54
CA SER A 783 -5.80 -33.84 56.40
C SER A 783 -6.46 -34.34 57.71
N GLU A 784 -5.96 -35.44 58.30
CA GLU A 784 -6.50 -36.08 59.53
C GLU A 784 -6.47 -35.24 60.84
N SER A 785 -6.35 -33.91 60.77
CA SER A 785 -6.15 -33.04 61.94
C SER A 785 -6.84 -31.66 61.88
N LYS A 786 -7.91 -31.50 61.08
CA LYS A 786 -8.76 -30.30 61.12
C LYS A 786 -10.15 -30.60 61.71
N PRO A 787 -10.73 -29.69 62.52
CA PRO A 787 -12.09 -29.83 63.03
C PRO A 787 -13.12 -29.69 61.91
N ALA A 788 -14.38 -30.04 62.20
CA ALA A 788 -15.48 -29.96 61.24
C ALA A 788 -15.60 -28.54 60.63
N GLN A 789 -15.36 -28.46 59.33
CA GLN A 789 -15.38 -27.22 58.55
C GLN A 789 -16.78 -26.57 58.63
N SER A 790 -16.82 -25.29 58.99
CA SER A 790 -18.09 -24.56 59.07
C SER A 790 -18.72 -24.35 57.70
N GLN A 791 -20.04 -24.13 57.68
CA GLN A 791 -20.79 -23.85 56.44
C GLN A 791 -20.17 -22.71 55.62
N ALA A 792 -19.68 -21.65 56.28
CA ALA A 792 -19.05 -20.51 55.63
C ALA A 792 -17.66 -20.85 55.05
N GLU A 793 -16.87 -21.69 55.73
CA GLU A 793 -15.58 -22.16 55.21
C GLU A 793 -15.76 -23.14 54.05
N LEU A 794 -16.82 -23.95 54.06
CA LEU A 794 -17.19 -24.82 52.93
C LEU A 794 -17.63 -23.99 51.73
N GLU A 795 -18.52 -23.01 51.93
CA GLU A 795 -18.95 -22.09 50.90
C GLU A 795 -17.76 -21.33 50.30
N ALA A 796 -16.87 -20.78 51.13
CA ALA A 796 -15.65 -20.12 50.69
C ALA A 796 -14.72 -21.06 49.88
N GLN A 797 -14.61 -22.34 50.26
CA GLN A 797 -13.83 -23.31 49.50
C GLN A 797 -14.42 -23.58 48.11
N VAL A 798 -15.74 -23.80 48.00
CA VAL A 798 -16.38 -24.01 46.69
C VAL A 798 -16.32 -22.73 45.85
N LYS A 799 -16.55 -21.54 46.44
CA LYS A 799 -16.39 -20.24 45.77
C LYS A 799 -14.96 -19.99 45.27
N THR A 800 -13.94 -20.53 45.93
CA THR A 800 -12.54 -20.43 45.47
C THR A 800 -12.24 -21.32 44.25
N HIS A 801 -13.12 -22.26 43.92
CA HIS A 801 -13.04 -23.09 42.72
C HIS A 801 -13.85 -22.52 41.53
N ILE A 802 -14.39 -21.31 41.64
CA ILE A 802 -15.20 -20.66 40.60
C ILE A 802 -14.60 -19.28 40.34
N VAL A 803 -14.27 -19.00 39.08
CA VAL A 803 -13.63 -17.76 38.61
C VAL A 803 -14.68 -16.88 37.92
N ASN A 804 -14.62 -15.56 38.16
CA ASN A 804 -15.49 -14.57 37.52
C ASN A 804 -15.35 -14.60 35.99
N ASP A 805 -14.12 -14.72 35.48
CA ASP A 805 -13.80 -14.63 34.06
C ASP A 805 -13.84 -15.99 33.34
N VAL A 806 -13.97 -15.97 32.02
CA VAL A 806 -13.89 -17.18 31.16
C VAL A 806 -12.47 -17.38 30.63
N VAL A 807 -11.70 -18.22 31.31
CA VAL A 807 -10.26 -18.39 31.08
C VAL A 807 -10.01 -19.69 30.30
N CYS A 808 -9.69 -19.60 29.01
CA CYS A 808 -9.31 -20.77 28.22
C CYS A 808 -7.91 -21.27 28.59
N CYS A 809 -7.70 -22.60 28.60
CA CYS A 809 -6.36 -23.18 28.73
C CYS A 809 -5.41 -22.73 27.61
N ALA A 810 -5.90 -22.33 26.43
CA ALA A 810 -5.08 -21.73 25.38
C ALA A 810 -4.57 -20.32 25.71
N GLY A 811 -5.31 -19.56 26.53
CA GLY A 811 -4.95 -18.24 27.04
C GLY A 811 -3.98 -18.26 28.23
N ILE A 812 -3.91 -19.36 28.99
CA ILE A 812 -2.93 -19.55 30.07
C ILE A 812 -1.52 -19.78 29.46
N ILE A 813 -0.81 -18.68 29.21
CA ILE A 813 0.53 -18.66 28.61
C ILE A 813 1.66 -19.01 29.61
N PRO A 814 2.83 -19.48 29.14
CA PRO A 814 4.06 -19.42 29.93
C PRO A 814 4.51 -17.96 30.08
N THR A 815 4.87 -17.54 31.28
CA THR A 815 5.34 -16.17 31.57
C THR A 815 6.74 -16.19 32.18
N ASN A 816 7.74 -15.69 31.44
CA ASN A 816 9.10 -15.49 31.96
C ASN A 816 9.27 -14.12 32.66
N TRP A 817 8.19 -13.38 32.85
CA TRP A 817 8.19 -12.01 33.39
C TRP A 817 7.99 -12.05 34.92
N PRO A 818 8.61 -11.15 35.72
CA PRO A 818 8.64 -11.28 37.17
C PRO A 818 7.30 -10.97 37.87
N PHE A 819 6.33 -10.39 37.16
CA PHE A 819 5.00 -10.14 37.70
C PHE A 819 4.09 -11.33 37.42
N VAL A 820 3.49 -11.84 38.50
CA VAL A 820 2.61 -12.99 38.49
C VAL A 820 1.22 -12.59 37.98
N ARG A 821 0.74 -13.25 36.91
CA ARG A 821 -0.66 -13.14 36.49
C ARG A 821 -1.57 -13.84 37.49
N SER A 822 -2.74 -13.26 37.74
CA SER A 822 -3.78 -13.87 38.55
C SER A 822 -5.17 -13.54 38.00
N ILE A 823 -6.15 -14.38 38.35
CA ILE A 823 -7.57 -14.31 37.97
C ILE A 823 -8.40 -14.31 39.25
N GLU A 824 -9.57 -13.67 39.29
CA GLU A 824 -10.33 -13.53 40.54
C GLU A 824 -11.41 -14.61 40.70
N SER A 825 -11.39 -15.32 41.84
CA SER A 825 -12.46 -16.22 42.23
C SER A 825 -13.69 -15.47 42.75
N ILE A 826 -14.87 -16.09 42.73
CA ILE A 826 -16.09 -15.51 43.31
C ILE A 826 -16.05 -15.42 44.86
N SER A 827 -14.95 -15.90 45.47
CA SER A 827 -14.59 -15.66 46.88
C SER A 827 -13.69 -14.43 47.10
N GLY A 828 -13.43 -13.63 46.06
CA GLY A 828 -12.55 -12.46 46.11
C GLY A 828 -11.06 -12.81 46.24
N GLN A 829 -10.65 -13.99 45.76
CA GLN A 829 -9.24 -14.42 45.84
C GLN A 829 -8.60 -14.37 44.46
N HIS A 830 -7.54 -13.57 44.33
CA HIS A 830 -6.68 -13.61 43.17
C HIS A 830 -5.91 -14.92 43.14
N LEU A 831 -6.26 -15.80 42.21
CA LEU A 831 -5.62 -17.09 41.96
C LEU A 831 -4.52 -16.92 40.92
N ARG A 832 -3.27 -17.19 41.30
CA ARG A 832 -2.12 -17.20 40.37
C ARG A 832 -2.34 -18.14 39.19
N ILE A 833 -2.13 -17.69 37.96
CA ILE A 833 -2.06 -18.56 36.78
C ILE A 833 -0.63 -18.71 36.26
N THR A 834 -0.22 -19.93 35.92
CA THR A 834 1.05 -20.19 35.19
C THR A 834 0.88 -21.32 34.19
N ARG A 835 1.81 -21.41 33.24
CA ARG A 835 1.98 -22.61 32.39
C ARG A 835 3.41 -23.11 32.44
N ASP A 836 3.57 -24.30 32.98
CA ASP A 836 4.80 -25.09 32.83
C ASP A 836 4.61 -25.99 31.58
N ARG A 837 4.68 -27.32 31.74
CA ARG A 837 4.23 -28.29 30.73
C ARG A 837 2.69 -28.33 30.58
N ARG A 838 1.95 -28.01 31.64
CA ARG A 838 0.48 -27.91 31.68
C ARG A 838 0.04 -26.59 32.32
N PRO A 839 -1.18 -26.09 32.04
CA PRO A 839 -1.76 -24.98 32.79
C PRO A 839 -1.88 -25.30 34.28
N LYS A 840 -1.66 -24.29 35.12
CA LYS A 840 -1.82 -24.35 36.57
C LYS A 840 -2.55 -23.11 37.08
N ILE A 841 -3.37 -23.31 38.10
CA ILE A 841 -4.09 -22.27 38.84
C ILE A 841 -3.78 -22.52 40.33
N GLU A 842 -3.06 -21.58 40.94
CA GLU A 842 -2.34 -21.69 42.21
C GLU A 842 -1.43 -22.92 42.31
N ASN A 843 -1.84 -23.92 43.09
CA ASN A 843 -1.23 -25.25 43.25
C ASN A 843 -1.74 -26.25 42.20
N ALA A 844 -3.01 -26.14 41.83
CA ALA A 844 -3.72 -27.11 41.03
C ALA A 844 -3.33 -27.07 39.55
N GLY A 845 -3.01 -28.23 38.97
CA GLY A 845 -2.76 -28.38 37.55
C GLY A 845 -4.00 -28.88 36.81
N VAL A 846 -4.30 -28.27 35.66
CA VAL A 846 -5.42 -28.70 34.81
C VAL A 846 -5.05 -30.01 34.11
N THR A 847 -5.87 -31.04 34.28
CA THR A 847 -5.72 -32.36 33.64
C THR A 847 -6.58 -32.52 32.39
N LYS A 848 -7.75 -31.87 32.36
CA LYS A 848 -8.64 -31.81 31.20
C LYS A 848 -9.16 -30.38 31.03
N CYS A 849 -8.78 -29.78 29.90
CA CYS A 849 -9.05 -28.38 29.57
C CYS A 849 -10.35 -28.20 28.78
N ASP A 850 -10.86 -26.97 28.82
CA ASP A 850 -11.77 -26.39 27.82
C ASP A 850 -13.04 -27.23 27.53
N LEU A 851 -13.69 -27.74 28.59
CA LEU A 851 -15.03 -28.32 28.51
C LEU A 851 -16.05 -27.18 28.47
N ILE A 852 -16.47 -26.81 27.26
CA ILE A 852 -17.35 -25.65 27.04
C ILE A 852 -18.78 -25.95 27.50
N ALA A 853 -19.34 -25.03 28.28
CA ALA A 853 -20.75 -24.99 28.69
C ALA A 853 -21.42 -23.72 28.12
N THR A 854 -22.74 -23.64 28.18
CA THR A 854 -23.49 -22.44 27.76
C THR A 854 -23.10 -21.22 28.61
N ASN A 855 -23.17 -21.38 29.94
CA ASN A 855 -22.87 -20.38 30.95
C ASN A 855 -21.43 -20.40 31.50
N GLY A 856 -20.46 -20.88 30.72
CA GLY A 856 -19.06 -20.86 31.13
C GLY A 856 -18.22 -22.02 30.61
N ILE A 857 -17.15 -22.35 31.34
CA ILE A 857 -16.19 -23.39 30.96
C ILE A 857 -15.76 -24.20 32.19
N LEU A 858 -15.68 -25.51 32.04
CA LEU A 858 -15.22 -26.43 33.08
C LEU A 858 -13.75 -26.85 32.82
N HIS A 859 -12.95 -26.85 33.87
CA HIS A 859 -11.58 -27.36 33.88
C HIS A 859 -11.44 -28.41 34.97
N GLU A 860 -10.97 -29.59 34.59
CA GLU A 860 -10.67 -30.67 35.53
C GLU A 860 -9.28 -30.44 36.14
N ILE A 861 -9.17 -30.48 37.47
CA ILE A 861 -7.92 -30.20 38.18
C ILE A 861 -7.47 -31.36 39.09
N ASN A 862 -6.16 -31.47 39.32
CA ASN A 862 -5.54 -32.56 40.08
C ASN A 862 -5.32 -32.31 41.58
N ASP A 863 -5.77 -31.18 42.10
CA ASP A 863 -5.51 -30.73 43.47
C ASP A 863 -6.67 -29.81 43.92
N ILE A 864 -6.79 -29.54 45.22
CA ILE A 864 -7.83 -28.68 45.79
C ILE A 864 -7.24 -27.28 46.05
N ILE A 865 -7.93 -26.24 45.56
CA ILE A 865 -7.55 -24.85 45.82
C ILE A 865 -8.12 -24.44 47.18
N VAL A 866 -7.27 -24.38 48.20
CA VAL A 866 -7.66 -24.03 49.57
C VAL A 866 -7.75 -22.50 49.71
N PRO A 867 -8.85 -21.94 50.25
CA PRO A 867 -8.95 -20.51 50.50
C PRO A 867 -7.81 -19.99 51.38
N ARG A 868 -7.15 -18.92 50.95
CA ARG A 868 -6.33 -18.11 51.85
C ARG A 868 -7.26 -17.36 52.83
N PRO A 869 -6.88 -17.17 54.11
CA PRO A 869 -7.62 -16.27 54.98
C PRO A 869 -7.67 -14.86 54.37
N PRO A 870 -8.78 -14.11 54.51
CA PRO A 870 -8.79 -12.71 54.11
C PRO A 870 -7.72 -11.95 54.90
N PRO A 871 -7.00 -10.99 54.28
CA PRO A 871 -6.05 -10.17 55.01
C PRO A 871 -6.79 -9.42 56.14
N PRO A 872 -6.18 -9.27 57.33
CA PRO A 872 -6.85 -8.63 58.45
C PRO A 872 -7.25 -7.21 58.06
N GLN A 873 -8.53 -6.89 58.23
CA GLN A 873 -9.03 -5.54 58.01
C GLN A 873 -8.40 -4.60 59.05
N HIS A 874 -7.28 -3.97 58.70
CA HIS A 874 -6.79 -2.82 59.43
C HIS A 874 -7.84 -1.71 59.30
N HIS A 875 -8.70 -1.60 60.32
CA HIS A 875 -9.54 -0.44 60.53
C HIS A 875 -8.63 0.79 60.57
N ARG A 876 -8.59 1.53 59.46
CA ARG A 876 -7.89 2.81 59.33
C ARG A 876 -8.47 3.72 60.41
N PRO A 877 -7.72 4.10 61.46
CA PRO A 877 -8.31 4.79 62.60
C PRO A 877 -8.90 6.12 62.14
N GLN A 878 -10.15 6.38 62.51
CA GLN A 878 -10.77 7.68 62.26
C GLN A 878 -10.10 8.73 63.15
N LEU A 879 -9.09 9.40 62.60
CA LEU A 879 -8.46 10.56 63.21
C LEU A 879 -9.45 11.74 63.18
N THR A 880 -10.21 11.88 64.25
CA THR A 880 -10.92 13.13 64.55
C THR A 880 -9.93 14.24 64.92
N HIS A 881 -10.37 15.50 64.76
CA HIS A 881 -9.66 16.75 65.09
C HIS A 881 -8.56 17.23 64.10
N SER A 882 -9.04 17.97 63.10
CA SER A 882 -8.69 19.38 62.88
C SER A 882 -7.22 19.82 62.98
N TYR A 883 -6.55 19.91 61.83
CA TYR A 883 -5.62 21.01 61.56
C TYR A 883 -5.56 21.30 60.06
N GLN A 884 -5.64 22.58 59.66
CA GLN A 884 -5.29 23.02 58.30
C GLN A 884 -3.82 23.43 58.25
N PRO A 885 -3.15 23.12 57.13
CA PRO A 885 -2.31 24.12 56.49
C PRO A 885 -2.66 24.29 55.01
N HIS A 886 -2.44 25.50 54.49
CA HIS A 886 -2.40 25.77 53.05
C HIS A 886 -1.02 25.39 52.47
N GLY A 887 -0.96 25.11 51.17
CA GLY A 887 0.29 25.07 50.40
C GLY A 887 0.29 23.96 49.34
N ASP A 888 0.37 24.36 48.07
CA ASP A 888 0.44 23.44 46.93
C ASP A 888 1.76 22.65 46.91
N PHE A 889 1.71 21.41 46.42
CA PHE A 889 2.91 20.70 45.97
C PHE A 889 2.59 19.62 44.91
N ASP A 890 1.88 20.02 43.84
CA ASP A 890 1.77 19.20 42.62
C ASP A 890 3.13 19.15 41.90
N VAL A 891 3.90 18.09 42.17
CA VAL A 891 5.04 17.67 41.35
C VAL A 891 5.03 16.15 41.28
N PHE A 892 5.06 15.60 40.07
CA PHE A 892 4.88 14.18 39.72
C PHE A 892 3.47 13.60 39.95
N PHE A 893 2.63 13.69 38.92
CA PHE A 893 2.63 12.66 37.89
C PHE A 893 2.31 13.22 36.50
#